data_AF-A0A4R1RY19-F1
#
_entry.id   AF-A0A4R1RY19-F1
#
_cell.length_a   1.000
_cell.length_b   1.000
_cell.length_c   1.000
_cell.angle_alpha   90.00
_cell.angle_beta   90.00
_cell.angle_gamma   90.00
#
_symmetry.space_group_name_H-M   'P 1'
#
loop_
_entity.id
_entity.type
_entity.pdbx_description
1 polymer ?
#
loop_
_entity_poly.entity_id
_entity_poly.type
_entity_poly.pdbx_seq_one_letter_code
_entity_poly.pdbx_strand_id
1 'polypeptide(L)'
;MKKNLILSIVSVLLLLAVACGGVPVASAPPGETWQSSIFGSSTTASSAVNQITVNADQSVTIESTGNGGKISSTVEGIAFYHTPLDSAKPFQLTAKVKVESYTNASQVSFGIMLRDTVGVNGDSSGHASNFVAVGALAGKMQAFYRKGTLLVNPAITLVDAPAQAGNQFILRLIKTADNQCVVSCGSQTAVIDSAGFFSGSQFYLGLFAARNAKVTFSDIELLTTVANVAVSSRPARTEYLTGQALDLSGLGVTATEAGGAVKTLTAKDYVVTGFDNNAAGTQNLTVHYGGKTASFQVNVVALACTAMDIAYEPAKTTYYLNDRFDPAGMVINGTFNTGAVRPLDPAEYTLSGFDSATPGKKTVIAALKADPAKTASFTVTVKPAALLDLEIRKPPEKTRYFLGESLDLDGMVVYAKYSDRTEARLTKDEYAASALDAATPGEKEVALSHKGKTAILKVTVKAKELTGIQVTKYPKTTYWIGQSFDAAGLEVSKVYDNLDREVLPAGEYAIDSSALDSARTGVYPIRIVPKDGRLAPLTLPVTVRENMAYTWKTIRFGQSTSETRNYATVKENGNVELVALEGGGKVTGDHDGITFYYTEIDGQKDNFVLSADIQVKAYAKNPHDGQESFGIMARDAIGKPGDSSIFASNIAAVGGHSGGTGNPNGTQLFIRTGITSPDGAGSKGVQRKMLLNEKPEPGNTHPAKPYRLTLARTNSGFTGRLNNGAAELFFQPDILKVQDSKIYVGFYAARLATIEVSNIQFTVTAAETDAPKVDPPKEKIVPGLEILSPDKTSKTTYPLLVRANVDGIVTVKKGNRVIARDKAVAAGQILTVPAAIAAGATTPFSVAFLPEDTQYLTSYEKIVKNFTVTRRSYAPNGDIYVSPRGSGAGTGTESAPLDLDTAIEFVREGQTIILLDGQYLRSSKLEIKKYNDGTAGAMKYLVAAPGARPVIDFNKKSEGVLLSGDYWHVKGIDFARSAANTKGFTIGGNHNIVELCNFYQHGDTGLQISRTDLTLENLSDWPSHNLILNCTSYDNRDPSDNNADGFAAKLTAGVGNVFRGCISHHNIDDGWDLYTKAGSGAIGTVLIEGCIAYANGALTDGTVGRGDKNGFKLGGEGIAVPHVIRNSLAFGNGAVGFTSNSNPAVQALDCVSYDNGRANLEFTSYPGIPLQFVIRNFVSYRSGAGGSDSYPAFAADQSNYFWNGSASVNQSGTVLNPAIFAGLTPSLPYQRDAEGNIIWGDFLKIKR
;
A
#
# COMPACT_ATOMS: atom_id res chain seq x y z
N MET A 1 49.81 14.96 -44.42
CA MET A 1 50.40 16.12 -43.70
C MET A 1 49.69 16.22 -42.35
N LYS A 2 50.42 16.29 -41.20
CA LYS A 2 49.91 16.54 -39.81
C LYS A 2 48.78 15.59 -39.30
N LYS A 3 49.10 14.58 -38.47
CA LYS A 3 48.89 14.53 -36.98
C LYS A 3 47.43 14.78 -36.52
N ASN A 4 46.68 13.95 -35.76
CA ASN A 4 46.63 12.53 -35.30
C ASN A 4 45.30 12.40 -34.45
N LEU A 5 44.73 11.27 -33.99
CA LEU A 5 44.62 9.84 -34.36
C LEU A 5 43.75 9.14 -33.25
N ILE A 6 42.42 9.08 -33.31
CA ILE A 6 41.54 8.01 -33.84
C ILE A 6 41.77 6.55 -33.31
N LEU A 7 40.77 6.06 -32.56
CA LEU A 7 40.20 4.69 -32.39
C LEU A 7 40.96 3.47 -31.78
N SER A 8 40.23 2.78 -30.88
CA SER A 8 39.86 1.33 -30.92
C SER A 8 40.55 0.21 -30.10
N ILE A 9 39.75 -0.36 -29.16
CA ILE A 9 39.44 -1.79 -28.86
C ILE A 9 40.54 -2.74 -28.31
N VAL A 10 40.07 -3.70 -27.48
CA VAL A 10 40.59 -5.05 -27.13
C VAL A 10 41.24 -5.20 -25.74
N SER A 11 40.73 -6.19 -24.98
CA SER A 11 41.29 -6.68 -23.72
C SER A 11 42.53 -7.56 -23.95
N VAL A 12 43.66 -7.24 -23.31
CA VAL A 12 44.80 -8.17 -23.13
C VAL A 12 45.36 -8.04 -21.72
N LEU A 13 45.66 -9.18 -21.11
CA LEU A 13 46.29 -9.32 -19.80
C LEU A 13 47.82 -9.35 -19.97
N LEU A 14 48.57 -8.39 -19.42
CA LEU A 14 49.96 -8.65 -19.01
C LEU A 14 50.50 -7.63 -18.00
N LEU A 15 51.36 -8.11 -17.10
CA LEU A 15 52.15 -7.32 -16.17
C LEU A 15 53.07 -6.34 -16.90
N LEU A 16 53.29 -5.16 -16.32
CA LEU A 16 54.64 -4.77 -15.90
C LEU A 16 54.58 -3.75 -14.75
N ALA A 17 55.56 -3.82 -13.84
CA ALA A 17 55.55 -3.04 -12.61
C ALA A 17 55.90 -1.56 -12.82
N VAL A 18 55.18 -0.67 -12.14
CA VAL A 18 55.69 0.64 -11.72
C VAL A 18 55.76 0.61 -10.20
N ALA A 19 56.91 1.01 -9.67
CA ALA A 19 57.32 0.78 -8.30
C ALA A 19 56.29 1.24 -7.25
N CYS A 20 56.12 0.44 -6.20
CA CYS A 20 55.70 0.94 -4.90
C CYS A 20 56.74 1.97 -4.42
N GLY A 21 56.53 3.24 -4.73
CA GLY A 21 57.04 4.33 -3.91
C GLY A 21 56.39 4.19 -2.54
N GLY A 22 57.10 3.56 -1.61
CA GLY A 22 56.58 3.33 -0.26
C GLY A 22 56.16 4.63 0.37
N VAL A 23 54.90 4.72 0.81
CA VAL A 23 54.51 5.73 1.80
C VAL A 23 55.42 5.50 3.00
N PRO A 24 56.14 6.52 3.50
CA PRO A 24 56.95 6.35 4.69
C PRO A 24 56.04 5.90 5.83
N VAL A 25 56.35 4.74 6.41
CA VAL A 25 55.73 4.27 7.65
C VAL A 25 55.90 5.39 8.67
N ALA A 26 54.83 5.72 9.38
CA ALA A 26 54.90 6.68 10.49
C ALA A 26 55.91 6.17 11.51
N SER A 27 57.10 6.79 11.55
CA SER A 27 58.04 6.64 12.64
C SER A 27 57.53 7.47 13.80
N ALA A 28 57.52 6.91 15.02
CA ALA A 28 57.40 7.70 16.24
C ALA A 28 58.35 8.93 16.19
N PRO A 29 57.91 10.12 16.64
CA PRO A 29 58.69 11.34 16.52
C PRO A 29 60.08 11.17 17.18
N PRO A 30 61.19 11.55 16.53
CA PRO A 30 62.52 11.35 17.09
C PRO A 30 62.70 12.18 18.37
N GLY A 31 62.81 11.52 19.52
CA GLY A 31 63.26 12.12 20.78
C GLY A 31 62.32 12.00 21.99
N GLU A 32 61.06 11.61 21.82
CA GLU A 32 60.13 11.47 22.96
C GLU A 32 59.97 10.01 23.40
N THR A 33 60.34 9.72 24.65
CA THR A 33 60.33 8.36 25.21
C THR A 33 58.95 8.01 25.75
N TRP A 34 58.27 7.06 25.10
CA TRP A 34 57.02 6.49 25.61
C TRP A 34 57.29 5.42 26.67
N GLN A 35 56.40 5.35 27.66
CA GLN A 35 56.53 4.52 28.85
C GLN A 35 55.23 3.77 29.14
N SER A 36 55.35 2.51 29.53
CA SER A 36 54.23 1.70 30.04
C SER A 36 54.15 1.86 31.56
N SER A 37 52.96 2.14 32.08
CA SER A 37 52.72 2.24 33.53
C SER A 37 51.35 1.67 33.87
N ILE A 38 51.34 0.61 34.68
CA ILE A 38 50.15 0.00 35.25
C ILE A 38 50.11 0.39 36.72
N PHE A 39 49.14 1.20 37.13
CA PHE A 39 49.09 1.74 38.49
C PHE A 39 47.68 2.10 38.92
N GLY A 40 47.50 2.17 40.24
CA GLY A 40 46.30 2.65 40.89
C GLY A 40 45.34 1.54 41.31
N SER A 41 44.16 1.94 41.76
CA SER A 41 43.22 1.04 42.41
C SER A 41 42.81 -0.15 41.54
N SER A 42 42.95 -1.35 42.11
CA SER A 42 42.54 -2.62 41.48
C SER A 42 43.35 -3.03 40.25
N THR A 43 44.49 -2.38 39.93
CA THR A 43 45.42 -2.89 38.90
C THR A 43 46.40 -3.91 39.46
N THR A 44 46.99 -4.73 38.59
CA THR A 44 48.13 -5.61 38.94
C THR A 44 49.11 -5.70 37.77
N ALA A 45 50.42 -5.77 38.06
CA ALA A 45 51.45 -6.02 37.05
C ALA A 45 51.51 -7.50 36.57
N SER A 46 50.58 -8.35 37.01
CA SER A 46 50.44 -9.72 36.51
C SER A 46 50.00 -9.74 35.04
N SER A 47 50.72 -10.50 34.22
CA SER A 47 50.56 -10.61 32.76
C SER A 47 49.24 -11.24 32.27
N ALA A 48 48.25 -11.44 33.14
CA ALA A 48 46.92 -11.95 32.79
C ALA A 48 45.80 -10.91 32.93
N VAL A 49 46.00 -9.81 33.68
CA VAL A 49 44.91 -8.92 34.12
C VAL A 49 45.04 -7.50 33.59
N ASN A 50 46.23 -6.89 33.68
CA ASN A 50 46.54 -5.62 33.02
C ASN A 50 47.77 -5.80 32.14
N GLN A 51 47.68 -5.43 30.87
CA GLN A 51 48.76 -5.58 29.89
C GLN A 51 48.82 -4.36 28.95
N ILE A 52 50.03 -3.99 28.56
CA ILE A 52 50.31 -3.02 27.52
C ILE A 52 51.28 -3.69 26.55
N THR A 53 50.84 -3.92 25.32
CA THR A 53 51.63 -4.55 24.26
C THR A 53 51.81 -3.56 23.13
N VAL A 54 53.06 -3.16 22.89
CA VAL A 54 53.44 -2.45 21.66
C VAL A 54 53.70 -3.52 20.60
N ASN A 55 52.89 -3.52 19.56
CA ASN A 55 52.93 -4.50 18.48
C ASN A 55 54.01 -4.14 17.45
N ALA A 56 54.38 -5.09 16.58
CA ALA A 56 55.42 -4.90 15.58
C ALA A 56 55.09 -3.84 14.50
N ASP A 57 53.82 -3.49 14.33
CA ASP A 57 53.31 -2.43 13.46
C ASP A 57 53.21 -1.05 14.16
N GLN A 58 53.77 -0.92 15.37
CA GLN A 58 53.66 0.23 16.27
C GLN A 58 52.24 0.50 16.82
N SER A 59 51.25 -0.36 16.56
CA SER A 59 49.97 -0.29 17.27
C SER A 59 50.14 -0.69 18.75
N VAL A 60 49.28 -0.16 19.63
CA VAL A 60 49.36 -0.41 21.08
C VAL A 60 48.08 -1.07 21.56
N THR A 61 48.17 -2.35 21.93
CA THR A 61 47.08 -3.08 22.57
C THR A 61 47.14 -2.83 24.08
N ILE A 62 46.08 -2.28 24.65
CA ILE A 62 45.94 -2.12 26.11
C ILE A 62 44.77 -2.99 26.58
N GLU A 63 45.07 -3.88 27.53
CA GLU A 63 44.14 -4.84 28.09
C GLU A 63 44.04 -4.64 29.61
N SER A 64 42.80 -4.62 30.10
CA SER A 64 42.45 -4.54 31.51
C SER A 64 41.23 -5.43 31.73
N THR A 65 41.41 -6.71 32.05
CA THR A 65 40.34 -7.72 32.19
C THR A 65 40.09 -8.08 33.66
N GLY A 66 39.11 -8.93 33.98
CA GLY A 66 38.92 -9.48 35.33
C GLY A 66 38.63 -8.46 36.44
N ASN A 67 38.04 -7.30 36.10
CA ASN A 67 37.94 -6.10 36.94
C ASN A 67 39.27 -5.39 37.29
N GLY A 68 40.33 -5.61 36.51
CA GLY A 68 41.62 -4.94 36.64
C GLY A 68 41.53 -3.44 36.35
N GLY A 69 41.82 -2.60 37.34
CA GLY A 69 41.66 -1.15 37.27
C GLY A 69 40.22 -0.65 37.46
N LYS A 70 40.03 0.67 37.45
CA LYS A 70 38.74 1.38 37.45
C LYS A 70 38.93 2.87 37.17
N ILE A 71 37.94 3.54 36.58
CA ILE A 71 37.76 5.00 36.72
C ILE A 71 36.61 5.23 37.70
N SER A 72 36.86 5.88 38.84
CA SER A 72 35.83 6.19 39.85
C SER A 72 35.73 7.69 40.14
N SER A 73 34.70 8.07 40.89
CA SER A 73 34.48 9.45 41.34
C SER A 73 35.64 10.04 42.14
N THR A 74 36.44 9.22 42.83
CA THR A 74 37.51 9.68 43.75
C THR A 74 38.90 9.12 43.47
N VAL A 75 39.03 7.99 42.76
CA VAL A 75 40.32 7.35 42.44
C VAL A 75 40.28 6.70 41.06
N GLU A 76 41.46 6.46 40.50
CA GLU A 76 41.64 5.65 39.30
C GLU A 76 42.63 4.49 39.52
N GLY A 77 42.54 3.50 38.64
CA GLY A 77 43.55 2.49 38.39
C GLY A 77 43.50 2.12 36.92
N ILE A 78 44.62 2.27 36.21
CA ILE A 78 44.68 2.21 34.75
C ILE A 78 45.95 1.48 34.28
N ALA A 79 45.86 0.86 33.11
CA ALA A 79 47.02 0.59 32.27
C ALA A 79 47.19 1.81 31.34
N PHE A 80 48.32 2.51 31.43
CA PHE A 80 48.61 3.76 30.72
C PHE A 80 49.91 3.65 29.93
N TYR A 81 49.84 3.89 28.62
CA TYR A 81 51.00 4.03 27.74
C TYR A 81 51.14 5.51 27.38
N HIS A 82 52.20 6.16 27.85
CA HIS A 82 52.26 7.63 27.91
C HIS A 82 53.65 8.19 27.64
N THR A 83 53.71 9.48 27.35
CA THR A 83 54.96 10.23 27.25
C THR A 83 54.87 11.55 28.04
N PRO A 84 55.96 11.99 28.71
CA PRO A 84 55.97 13.24 29.45
C PRO A 84 56.19 14.45 28.54
N LEU A 85 55.37 15.49 28.71
CA LEU A 85 55.39 16.73 27.92
C LEU A 85 55.64 17.97 28.78
N ASP A 86 56.28 18.97 28.18
CA ASP A 86 56.41 20.33 28.75
C ASP A 86 55.02 20.99 28.84
N SER A 87 54.61 21.33 30.06
CA SER A 87 53.31 21.94 30.36
C SER A 87 53.03 23.23 29.57
N ALA A 88 54.07 24.01 29.26
CA ALA A 88 53.95 25.29 28.58
C ALA A 88 53.67 25.15 27.07
N LYS A 89 53.89 23.96 26.48
CA LYS A 89 53.78 23.77 25.03
C LYS A 89 52.36 23.39 24.61
N PRO A 90 51.88 23.89 23.45
CA PRO A 90 50.71 23.37 22.77
C PRO A 90 51.03 22.01 22.14
N PHE A 91 50.03 21.13 22.02
CA PHE A 91 50.20 19.84 21.34
C PHE A 91 48.87 19.30 20.77
N GLN A 92 48.96 18.26 19.95
CA GLN A 92 47.83 17.42 19.52
C GLN A 92 48.25 15.95 19.51
N LEU A 93 47.50 15.09 20.22
CA LEU A 93 47.56 13.63 20.04
C LEU A 93 46.30 13.17 19.32
N THR A 94 46.48 12.41 18.23
CA THR A 94 45.41 11.67 17.55
C THR A 94 45.72 10.17 17.64
N ALA A 95 44.71 9.34 17.84
CA ALA A 95 44.83 7.89 17.74
C ALA A 95 43.52 7.27 17.25
N LYS A 96 43.62 6.28 16.37
CA LYS A 96 42.50 5.41 16.03
C LYS A 96 42.41 4.29 17.05
N VAL A 97 41.23 4.00 17.59
CA VAL A 97 41.00 2.92 18.56
C VAL A 97 40.02 1.91 18.00
N LYS A 98 40.39 0.63 18.04
CA LYS A 98 39.53 -0.53 17.79
C LYS A 98 39.17 -1.18 19.12
N VAL A 99 37.88 -1.40 19.35
CA VAL A 99 37.41 -2.11 20.54
C VAL A 99 37.47 -3.61 20.29
N GLU A 100 38.29 -4.33 21.06
CA GLU A 100 38.38 -5.81 20.98
C GLU A 100 37.37 -6.44 21.95
N SER A 101 37.28 -5.92 23.19
CA SER A 101 36.22 -6.26 24.15
C SER A 101 35.97 -5.10 25.12
N TYR A 102 34.71 -4.97 25.56
CA TYR A 102 34.31 -3.95 26.53
C TYR A 102 33.03 -4.40 27.26
N THR A 103 33.06 -4.43 28.60
CA THR A 103 31.86 -4.69 29.41
C THR A 103 31.22 -3.37 29.80
N ASN A 104 29.96 -3.13 29.42
CA ASN A 104 29.29 -1.88 29.78
C ASN A 104 28.97 -1.81 31.29
N ALA A 105 29.80 -1.09 32.04
CA ALA A 105 29.58 -0.76 33.45
C ALA A 105 30.23 0.60 33.81
N SER A 106 29.75 1.22 34.88
CA SER A 106 29.99 2.64 35.22
C SER A 106 31.45 3.07 35.46
N GLN A 107 32.38 2.12 35.58
CA GLN A 107 33.80 2.37 35.87
C GLN A 107 34.76 1.79 34.80
N VAL A 108 34.19 1.27 33.71
CA VAL A 108 34.89 0.63 32.57
C VAL A 108 35.21 1.72 31.55
N SER A 109 36.46 1.83 31.12
CA SER A 109 36.91 2.98 30.33
C SER A 109 38.16 2.71 29.49
N PHE A 110 38.29 3.43 28.38
CA PHE A 110 39.51 3.53 27.59
C PHE A 110 39.54 4.84 26.82
N GLY A 111 40.71 5.29 26.35
CA GLY A 111 40.81 6.45 25.49
C GLY A 111 42.17 7.13 25.48
N ILE A 112 42.18 8.41 25.12
CA ILE A 112 43.31 9.33 25.29
C ILE A 112 43.14 10.09 26.62
N MET A 113 44.21 10.29 27.37
CA MET A 113 44.22 11.04 28.62
C MET A 113 45.47 11.94 28.74
N LEU A 114 45.25 13.20 29.12
CA LEU A 114 46.25 14.14 29.62
C LEU A 114 46.12 14.24 31.15
N ARG A 115 47.21 14.09 31.91
CA ARG A 115 47.18 14.12 33.39
C ARG A 115 48.39 14.81 34.04
N ASP A 116 48.19 15.33 35.26
CA ASP A 116 49.22 16.00 36.09
C ASP A 116 50.33 15.03 36.52
N THR A 117 50.00 13.83 36.97
CA THR A 117 50.94 12.87 37.59
C THR A 117 50.65 11.42 37.21
N VAL A 118 51.70 10.61 37.06
CA VAL A 118 51.62 9.16 36.85
C VAL A 118 52.01 8.42 38.13
N GLY A 119 51.28 7.35 38.48
CA GLY A 119 51.59 6.52 39.64
C GLY A 119 52.76 5.57 39.41
N VAL A 120 53.35 5.06 40.49
CA VAL A 120 54.46 4.10 40.42
C VAL A 120 54.00 2.82 39.73
N ASN A 121 54.71 2.39 38.68
CA ASN A 121 54.38 1.18 37.95
C ASN A 121 54.40 -0.05 38.86
N GLY A 122 53.29 -0.79 38.88
CA GLY A 122 53.06 -1.94 39.77
C GLY A 122 52.38 -1.61 41.10
N ASP A 123 52.25 -0.33 41.48
CA ASP A 123 51.52 0.06 42.69
C ASP A 123 50.00 -0.02 42.47
N SER A 124 49.31 -0.76 43.34
CA SER A 124 47.86 -0.96 43.31
C SER A 124 47.08 -0.08 44.30
N SER A 125 47.78 0.83 44.99
CA SER A 125 47.20 1.81 45.92
C SER A 125 46.21 2.76 45.23
N GLY A 126 45.41 3.49 46.01
CA GLY A 126 44.48 4.48 45.45
C GLY A 126 45.21 5.69 44.89
N HIS A 127 45.17 5.88 43.56
CA HIS A 127 45.77 7.04 42.90
C HIS A 127 44.69 8.01 42.40
N ALA A 128 44.94 9.31 42.52
CA ALA A 128 44.07 10.37 42.02
C ALA A 128 44.91 11.54 41.51
N SER A 129 44.68 11.94 40.26
CA SER A 129 45.38 13.06 39.61
C SER A 129 44.42 13.88 38.76
N ASN A 130 44.70 15.18 38.59
CA ASN A 130 43.96 15.99 37.63
C ASN A 130 44.15 15.42 36.22
N PHE A 131 43.06 15.23 35.47
CA PHE A 131 43.14 14.74 34.10
C PHE A 131 42.00 15.27 33.22
N VAL A 132 42.27 15.34 31.91
CA VAL A 132 41.28 15.48 30.84
C VAL A 132 41.39 14.26 29.92
N ALA A 133 40.26 13.63 29.59
CA ALA A 133 40.23 12.43 28.77
C ALA A 133 39.10 12.46 27.72
N VAL A 134 39.30 11.70 26.65
CA VAL A 134 38.31 11.43 25.62
C VAL A 134 38.33 9.95 25.25
N GLY A 135 37.17 9.32 25.21
CA GLY A 135 37.02 7.90 24.93
C GLY A 135 35.76 7.31 25.55
N ALA A 136 35.74 6.01 25.79
CA ALA A 136 34.62 5.35 26.43
C ALA A 136 34.67 5.53 27.95
N LEU A 137 33.55 5.83 28.58
CA LEU A 137 33.32 5.63 30.01
C LEU A 137 31.83 5.33 30.23
N ALA A 138 31.51 4.30 31.01
CA ALA A 138 30.14 3.84 31.22
C ALA A 138 29.37 3.54 29.90
N GLY A 139 30.06 2.95 28.91
CA GLY A 139 29.49 2.54 27.62
C GLY A 139 29.37 3.63 26.55
N LYS A 140 29.52 4.92 26.90
CA LYS A 140 29.37 6.05 25.98
C LYS A 140 30.71 6.66 25.58
N MET A 141 30.82 7.06 24.32
CA MET A 141 31.97 7.80 23.78
C MET A 141 31.83 9.28 24.10
N GLN A 142 32.64 9.79 25.03
CA GLN A 142 32.45 11.10 25.63
C GLN A 142 33.76 11.77 26.05
N ALA A 143 33.66 13.08 26.32
CA ALA A 143 34.70 13.86 27.00
C ALA A 143 34.45 13.85 28.52
N PHE A 144 35.48 13.68 29.34
CA PHE A 144 35.37 13.68 30.81
C PHE A 144 36.70 14.07 31.49
N TYR A 145 36.62 14.63 32.70
CA TYR A 145 37.78 15.16 33.41
C TYR A 145 37.63 15.11 34.94
N ARG A 146 38.75 15.06 35.66
CA ARG A 146 38.81 15.19 37.13
C ARG A 146 39.55 16.47 37.48
N LYS A 147 38.90 17.43 38.16
CA LYS A 147 39.53 18.63 38.75
C LYS A 147 39.41 18.56 40.26
N GLY A 148 40.54 18.40 40.97
CA GLY A 148 40.55 18.14 42.41
C GLY A 148 40.00 16.75 42.77
N THR A 149 39.22 16.65 43.84
CA THR A 149 38.81 15.37 44.44
C THR A 149 37.64 14.66 43.74
N LEU A 150 36.94 15.33 42.82
CA LEU A 150 35.75 14.81 42.15
C LEU A 150 35.94 14.69 40.64
N LEU A 151 35.50 13.56 40.09
CA LEU A 151 35.28 13.39 38.66
C LEU A 151 34.10 14.29 38.25
N VAL A 152 34.36 15.32 37.44
CA VAL A 152 33.34 16.26 37.00
C VAL A 152 32.66 15.66 35.77
N ASN A 153 31.42 15.17 35.97
CA ASN A 153 30.66 14.49 34.93
C ASN A 153 29.40 15.27 34.50
N PRO A 154 29.57 16.24 33.59
CA PRO A 154 28.63 16.50 32.52
C PRO A 154 29.24 15.93 31.24
N ALA A 155 29.15 14.61 31.06
CA ALA A 155 29.65 13.93 29.87
C ALA A 155 29.06 14.55 28.59
N ILE A 156 29.87 15.33 27.87
CA ILE A 156 29.57 15.70 26.49
C ILE A 156 29.70 14.41 25.70
N THR A 157 28.56 13.75 25.49
CA THR A 157 28.45 12.54 24.67
C THR A 157 28.76 12.98 23.25
N LEU A 158 29.96 12.63 22.78
CA LEU A 158 30.42 13.00 21.44
C LEU A 158 29.73 12.13 20.40
N VAL A 159 29.55 10.83 20.70
CA VAL A 159 28.84 9.91 19.83
C VAL A 159 27.97 9.00 20.69
N ASP A 160 26.67 8.92 20.38
CA ASP A 160 25.71 8.04 21.09
C ASP A 160 25.78 6.57 20.60
N ALA A 161 26.91 6.18 20.01
CA ALA A 161 27.21 4.81 19.62
C ALA A 161 27.91 4.08 20.79
N PRO A 162 27.51 2.84 21.12
CA PRO A 162 28.08 2.10 22.24
C PRO A 162 29.54 1.73 21.98
N ALA A 163 30.35 1.73 23.04
CA ALA A 163 31.67 1.11 23.04
C ALA A 163 31.53 -0.43 23.10
N GLN A 164 31.39 -1.07 21.94
CA GLN A 164 31.23 -2.54 21.81
C GLN A 164 32.32 -3.14 20.92
N ALA A 165 32.59 -4.44 21.06
CA ALA A 165 33.57 -5.16 20.25
C ALA A 165 33.33 -4.98 18.74
N GLY A 166 34.40 -4.76 17.98
CA GLY A 166 34.37 -4.50 16.54
C GLY A 166 34.25 -3.01 16.16
N ASN A 167 33.73 -2.15 17.04
CA ASN A 167 33.63 -0.72 16.73
C ASN A 167 35.03 -0.06 16.64
N GLN A 168 35.16 0.94 15.77
CA GLN A 168 36.37 1.74 15.59
C GLN A 168 36.03 3.24 15.70
N PHE A 169 36.88 3.99 16.39
CA PHE A 169 36.74 5.43 16.59
C PHE A 169 38.08 6.13 16.33
N ILE A 170 38.04 7.39 15.90
CA ILE A 170 39.23 8.27 15.86
C ILE A 170 39.09 9.24 17.01
N LEU A 171 40.04 9.19 17.96
CA LEU A 171 40.09 10.04 19.13
C LEU A 171 41.18 11.10 18.95
N ARG A 172 40.92 12.31 19.44
CA ARG A 172 41.89 13.40 19.44
C ARG A 172 41.82 14.23 20.72
N LEU A 173 42.97 14.62 21.25
CA LEU A 173 43.11 15.59 22.33
C LEU A 173 44.14 16.64 21.90
N ILE A 174 43.70 17.89 21.79
CA ILE A 174 44.51 19.07 21.47
C ILE A 174 44.61 19.93 22.73
N LYS A 175 45.81 20.34 23.10
CA LYS A 175 46.03 21.42 24.08
C LYS A 175 46.51 22.67 23.37
N THR A 176 45.79 23.78 23.54
CA THR A 176 46.16 25.08 22.98
C THR A 176 47.15 25.85 23.89
N ALA A 177 47.72 26.93 23.37
CA ALA A 177 48.67 27.77 24.11
C ALA A 177 48.03 28.51 25.30
N ASP A 178 46.73 28.81 25.25
CA ASP A 178 45.92 29.37 26.34
C ASP A 178 45.38 28.31 27.32
N ASN A 179 45.86 27.06 27.21
CA ASN A 179 45.49 25.92 28.06
C ASN A 179 44.02 25.47 27.95
N GLN A 180 43.38 25.63 26.80
CA GLN A 180 42.14 24.92 26.48
C GLN A 180 42.46 23.50 25.98
N CYS A 181 41.63 22.53 26.38
CA CYS A 181 41.66 21.16 25.86
C CYS A 181 40.50 20.99 24.87
N VAL A 182 40.80 20.84 23.58
CA VAL A 182 39.81 20.47 22.55
C VAL A 182 39.90 18.99 22.28
N VAL A 183 38.80 18.27 22.47
CA VAL A 183 38.72 16.83 22.27
C VAL A 183 37.69 16.46 21.21
N SER A 184 37.91 15.37 20.49
CA SER A 184 36.94 14.86 19.53
C SER A 184 36.90 13.33 19.43
N CYS A 185 35.75 12.83 18.97
CA CYS A 185 35.51 11.45 18.58
C CYS A 185 34.84 11.47 17.20
N GLY A 186 35.57 11.09 16.15
CA GLY A 186 35.15 11.33 14.77
C GLY A 186 35.00 12.84 14.49
N SER A 187 33.86 13.24 13.92
CA SER A 187 33.53 14.65 13.63
C SER A 187 32.97 15.45 14.82
N GLN A 188 32.73 14.80 15.96
CA GLN A 188 32.03 15.39 17.10
C GLN A 188 33.03 15.85 18.17
N THR A 189 32.82 17.06 18.71
CA THR A 189 33.87 17.84 19.38
C THR A 189 33.40 18.45 20.69
N ALA A 190 34.29 18.57 21.68
CA ALA A 190 34.08 19.34 22.90
C ALA A 190 35.29 20.22 23.21
N VAL A 191 35.04 21.38 23.83
CA VAL A 191 36.06 22.26 24.39
C VAL A 191 35.94 22.22 25.91
N ILE A 192 37.05 21.92 26.59
CA ILE A 192 37.18 21.93 28.04
C ILE A 192 38.14 23.06 28.38
N ASP A 193 37.67 24.04 29.15
CA ASP A 193 38.57 25.04 29.74
C ASP A 193 39.42 24.37 30.82
N SER A 194 40.73 24.29 30.56
CA SER A 194 41.74 23.78 31.49
C SER A 194 42.73 24.84 31.96
N ALA A 195 42.39 26.13 31.84
CA ALA A 195 43.14 27.21 32.46
C ALA A 195 43.21 27.02 33.98
N GLY A 196 44.42 27.06 34.54
CA GLY A 196 44.68 26.84 35.97
C GLY A 196 44.17 25.49 36.51
N PHE A 197 43.98 24.50 35.63
CA PHE A 197 43.51 23.16 36.01
C PHE A 197 44.69 22.31 36.47
N PHE A 198 45.69 22.17 35.60
CA PHE A 198 46.92 21.43 35.87
C PHE A 198 47.94 22.31 36.62
N SER A 199 48.77 21.68 37.46
CA SER A 199 49.68 22.40 38.38
C SER A 199 51.15 21.99 38.27
N GLY A 200 51.46 20.90 37.55
CA GLY A 200 52.83 20.48 37.26
C GLY A 200 53.51 21.28 36.14
N SER A 201 54.84 21.40 36.18
CA SER A 201 55.65 21.90 35.06
C SER A 201 55.77 20.89 33.90
N GLN A 202 55.36 19.65 34.14
CA GLN A 202 55.36 18.53 33.20
C GLN A 202 53.99 17.84 33.29
N PHE A 203 53.44 17.45 32.13
CA PHE A 203 52.23 16.63 32.04
C PHE A 203 52.54 15.26 31.44
N TYR A 204 51.62 14.32 31.60
CA TYR A 204 51.71 13.01 30.98
C TYR A 204 50.54 12.82 30.02
N LEU A 205 50.83 12.60 28.75
CA LEU A 205 49.85 12.40 27.70
C LEU A 205 49.96 10.96 27.18
N GLY A 206 48.83 10.27 27.06
CA GLY A 206 48.88 8.86 26.67
C GLY A 206 47.55 8.21 26.38
N LEU A 207 47.66 6.91 26.10
CA LEU A 207 46.59 5.98 25.79
C LEU A 207 46.33 5.12 27.02
N PHE A 208 45.06 4.89 27.39
CA PHE A 208 44.73 4.09 28.57
C PHE A 208 43.57 3.10 28.34
N ALA A 209 43.54 2.06 29.18
CA ALA A 209 42.36 1.24 29.41
C ALA A 209 42.23 0.88 30.91
N ALA A 210 40.99 0.72 31.35
CA ALA A 210 40.62 0.46 32.74
C ALA A 210 39.38 -0.43 32.79
N ARG A 211 39.45 -1.50 33.60
CA ARG A 211 38.36 -2.40 34.01
C ARG A 211 37.56 -3.03 32.86
N ASN A 212 37.73 -4.31 32.60
CA ASN A 212 36.99 -5.08 31.59
C ASN A 212 36.96 -4.43 30.19
N ALA A 213 38.08 -3.84 29.77
CA ALA A 213 38.28 -3.23 28.48
C ALA A 213 39.57 -3.75 27.82
N LYS A 214 39.47 -4.15 26.55
CA LYS A 214 40.61 -4.49 25.69
C LYS A 214 40.46 -3.71 24.39
N VAL A 215 41.46 -2.89 24.09
CA VAL A 215 41.44 -2.02 22.90
C VAL A 215 42.80 -2.00 22.23
N THR A 216 42.79 -1.83 20.90
CA THR A 216 43.98 -1.70 20.07
C THR A 216 44.01 -0.30 19.49
N PHE A 217 45.05 0.47 19.79
CA PHE A 217 45.27 1.81 19.23
C PHE A 217 46.22 1.74 18.03
N SER A 218 45.82 2.29 16.88
CA SER A 218 46.64 2.48 15.68
C SER A 218 46.69 3.95 15.29
N ASP A 219 47.48 4.30 14.27
CA ASP A 219 47.53 5.65 13.69
C ASP A 219 47.78 6.73 14.76
N ILE A 220 48.73 6.46 15.66
CA ILE A 220 49.06 7.30 16.82
C ILE A 220 50.00 8.42 16.36
N GLU A 221 49.49 9.65 16.33
CA GLU A 221 50.23 10.84 15.87
C GLU A 221 50.26 11.91 16.97
N LEU A 222 51.48 12.28 17.41
CA LEU A 222 51.73 13.35 18.37
C LEU A 222 52.44 14.53 17.69
N LEU A 223 51.82 15.71 17.76
CA LEU A 223 52.32 16.97 17.19
C LEU A 223 52.63 17.97 18.30
N THR A 224 53.90 18.39 18.42
CA THR A 224 54.37 19.36 19.44
C THR A 224 55.09 20.58 18.85
N THR A 225 55.26 20.64 17.52
CA THR A 225 56.17 21.59 16.81
C THR A 225 55.48 22.43 15.73
N VAL A 226 54.13 22.52 15.73
CA VAL A 226 53.39 23.37 14.79
C VAL A 226 53.59 24.84 15.17
N ALA A 227 54.06 25.65 14.22
CA ALA A 227 54.33 27.08 14.44
C ALA A 227 53.05 27.92 14.29
N ASN A 228 52.29 27.68 13.22
CA ASN A 228 51.06 28.41 12.87
C ASN A 228 50.02 27.52 12.17
N VAL A 229 48.75 27.93 12.22
CA VAL A 229 47.68 27.42 11.33
C VAL A 229 46.94 28.61 10.73
N ALA A 230 46.47 28.49 9.49
CA ALA A 230 45.75 29.53 8.77
C ALA A 230 44.61 28.96 7.93
N VAL A 231 43.53 29.73 7.78
CA VAL A 231 42.47 29.45 6.81
C VAL A 231 42.90 30.03 5.46
N SER A 232 43.21 29.18 4.49
CA SER A 232 43.65 29.56 3.14
C SER A 232 42.49 29.79 2.17
N SER A 233 41.32 29.17 2.40
CA SER A 233 40.06 29.49 1.73
C SER A 233 38.87 29.27 2.67
N ARG A 234 37.84 30.11 2.57
CA ARG A 234 36.57 29.94 3.31
C ARG A 234 35.77 28.74 2.77
N PRO A 235 34.87 28.12 3.57
CA PRO A 235 33.96 27.10 3.04
C PRO A 235 33.07 27.68 1.94
N ALA A 236 32.64 26.81 1.02
CA ALA A 236 31.76 27.15 -0.09
C ALA A 236 30.40 27.67 0.40
N ARG A 237 29.91 27.17 1.54
CA ARG A 237 28.75 27.70 2.26
C ARG A 237 29.17 28.49 3.50
N THR A 238 28.88 29.79 3.47
CA THR A 238 29.03 30.69 4.63
C THR A 238 27.69 31.18 5.19
N GLU A 239 26.56 30.86 4.56
CA GLU A 239 25.21 31.18 5.04
C GLU A 239 24.38 29.91 5.30
N TYR A 240 23.67 29.92 6.43
CA TYR A 240 22.90 28.79 6.97
C TYR A 240 21.53 29.26 7.44
N LEU A 241 20.52 28.39 7.41
CA LEU A 241 19.26 28.60 8.13
C LEU A 241 19.36 27.98 9.53
N THR A 242 18.59 28.51 10.48
CA THR A 242 18.38 27.87 11.79
C THR A 242 17.97 26.40 11.61
N GLY A 243 18.69 25.49 12.27
CA GLY A 243 18.55 24.03 12.19
C GLY A 243 19.52 23.34 11.21
N GLN A 244 20.15 24.06 10.27
CA GLN A 244 21.05 23.44 9.29
C GLN A 244 22.41 23.04 9.88
N ALA A 245 22.93 21.89 9.46
CA ALA A 245 24.27 21.44 9.83
C ALA A 245 25.37 22.23 9.09
N LEU A 246 26.52 22.38 9.74
CA LEU A 246 27.72 23.04 9.20
C LEU A 246 28.29 22.25 8.01
N ASP A 247 28.60 22.95 6.92
CA ASP A 247 29.28 22.39 5.75
C ASP A 247 30.67 23.02 5.60
N LEU A 248 31.70 22.19 5.73
CA LEU A 248 33.11 22.58 5.62
C LEU A 248 33.69 22.35 4.22
N SER A 249 32.87 21.96 3.23
CA SER A 249 33.35 21.80 1.85
C SER A 249 33.95 23.10 1.33
N GLY A 250 35.12 23.01 0.67
CA GLY A 250 35.89 24.17 0.21
C GLY A 250 36.68 24.93 1.28
N LEU A 251 36.55 24.60 2.58
CA LEU A 251 37.41 25.17 3.63
C LEU A 251 38.85 24.66 3.41
N GLY A 252 39.73 25.58 3.01
CA GLY A 252 41.16 25.36 2.90
C GLY A 252 41.84 25.75 4.20
N VAL A 253 42.65 24.85 4.74
CA VAL A 253 43.44 25.09 5.95
C VAL A 253 44.89 24.70 5.67
N THR A 254 45.83 25.52 6.12
CA THR A 254 47.27 25.26 6.03
C THR A 254 47.91 25.34 7.41
N ALA A 255 48.90 24.49 7.67
CA ALA A 255 49.75 24.56 8.85
C ALA A 255 51.19 24.89 8.44
N THR A 256 51.89 25.65 9.28
CA THR A 256 53.32 25.93 9.13
C THR A 256 54.07 25.22 10.25
N GLU A 257 55.06 24.41 9.89
CA GLU A 257 55.94 23.71 10.84
C GLU A 257 57.03 24.66 11.38
N ALA A 258 57.67 24.31 12.50
CA ALA A 258 58.75 25.10 13.09
C ALA A 258 59.93 25.39 12.14
N GLY A 259 60.15 24.55 11.12
CA GLY A 259 61.15 24.75 10.06
C GLY A 259 60.70 25.65 8.89
N GLY A 260 59.49 26.22 8.94
CA GLY A 260 58.94 27.10 7.90
C GLY A 260 58.25 26.38 6.72
N ALA A 261 58.26 25.04 6.68
CA ALA A 261 57.51 24.27 5.70
C ALA A 261 55.99 24.44 5.89
N VAL A 262 55.25 24.52 4.77
CA VAL A 262 53.79 24.72 4.78
C VAL A 262 53.09 23.46 4.25
N LYS A 263 52.24 22.85 5.10
CA LYS A 263 51.42 21.67 4.82
C LYS A 263 49.97 22.09 4.60
N THR A 264 49.34 21.65 3.51
CA THR A 264 47.88 21.77 3.35
C THR A 264 47.20 20.67 4.15
N LEU A 265 46.18 21.03 4.92
CA LEU A 265 45.42 20.12 5.76
C LEU A 265 44.10 19.71 5.09
N THR A 266 43.72 18.46 5.31
CA THR A 266 42.41 17.92 5.00
C THR A 266 41.46 18.06 6.19
N ALA A 267 40.15 17.93 5.97
CA ALA A 267 39.14 17.94 7.04
C ALA A 267 39.30 16.79 8.07
N LYS A 268 40.19 15.83 7.84
CA LYS A 268 40.55 14.80 8.84
C LYS A 268 41.58 15.30 9.85
N ASP A 269 42.40 16.30 9.51
CA ASP A 269 43.59 16.67 10.27
C ASP A 269 43.28 17.66 11.41
N TYR A 270 42.35 18.59 11.18
CA TYR A 270 41.95 19.64 12.11
C TYR A 270 40.58 19.38 12.77
N VAL A 271 40.22 20.26 13.71
CA VAL A 271 38.90 20.31 14.38
C VAL A 271 38.29 21.69 14.19
N VAL A 272 36.96 21.81 14.06
CA VAL A 272 36.25 23.11 13.99
C VAL A 272 35.22 23.21 15.11
N THR A 273 35.21 24.33 15.83
CA THR A 273 34.29 24.60 16.96
C THR A 273 33.63 25.97 16.81
N GLY A 274 32.55 26.25 17.55
CA GLY A 274 31.93 27.58 17.61
C GLY A 274 30.72 27.79 16.69
N PHE A 275 30.13 26.72 16.15
CA PHE A 275 28.88 26.77 15.39
C PHE A 275 27.70 26.30 16.25
N ASP A 276 26.64 27.11 16.30
CA ASP A 276 25.35 26.77 16.91
C ASP A 276 24.26 26.90 15.83
N ASN A 277 23.67 25.77 15.41
CA ASN A 277 22.65 25.81 14.37
C ASN A 277 21.32 26.45 14.82
N ASN A 278 21.10 26.74 16.11
CA ASN A 278 19.84 27.30 16.62
C ASN A 278 19.90 28.82 16.81
N ALA A 279 21.09 29.41 16.94
CA ALA A 279 21.29 30.84 17.14
C ALA A 279 21.47 31.59 15.81
N ALA A 280 20.48 32.40 15.41
CA ALA A 280 20.63 33.31 14.28
C ALA A 280 21.66 34.42 14.58
N GLY A 281 22.48 34.78 13.60
CA GLY A 281 23.54 35.78 13.68
C GLY A 281 24.84 35.33 13.01
N THR A 282 25.83 36.24 12.97
CA THR A 282 27.18 35.91 12.52
C THR A 282 27.94 35.17 13.62
N GLN A 283 28.50 34.02 13.30
CA GLN A 283 29.21 33.13 14.22
C GLN A 283 30.68 33.04 13.82
N ASN A 284 31.57 33.18 14.81
CA ASN A 284 33.00 33.00 14.66
C ASN A 284 33.36 31.54 14.94
N LEU A 285 33.75 30.81 13.90
CA LEU A 285 34.19 29.42 13.98
C LEU A 285 35.71 29.38 14.11
N THR A 286 36.21 28.49 14.96
CA THR A 286 37.64 28.31 15.24
C THR A 286 38.10 26.95 14.77
N VAL A 287 39.10 26.95 13.89
CA VAL A 287 39.87 25.79 13.44
C VAL A 287 41.00 25.54 14.43
N HIS A 288 41.19 24.30 14.86
CA HIS A 288 42.24 23.86 15.79
C HIS A 288 43.12 22.79 15.13
N TYR A 289 44.44 22.97 15.15
CA TYR A 289 45.42 21.99 14.68
C TYR A 289 46.76 22.17 15.40
N GLY A 290 47.34 21.10 15.95
CA GLY A 290 48.65 21.14 16.63
C GLY A 290 48.69 22.10 17.83
N GLY A 291 47.55 22.39 18.44
CA GLY A 291 47.38 23.38 19.50
C GLY A 291 47.53 24.85 19.05
N LYS A 292 47.48 25.11 17.74
CA LYS A 292 47.31 26.43 17.13
C LYS A 292 45.87 26.61 16.65
N THR A 293 45.44 27.85 16.52
CA THR A 293 44.08 28.21 16.11
C THR A 293 44.06 29.22 14.95
N ALA A 294 43.02 29.14 14.13
CA ALA A 294 42.65 30.14 13.13
C ALA A 294 41.13 30.27 13.10
N SER A 295 40.59 31.40 12.65
CA SER A 295 39.13 31.64 12.68
C SER A 295 38.57 32.06 11.32
N PHE A 296 37.30 31.72 11.10
CA PHE A 296 36.50 32.19 9.97
C PHE A 296 35.06 32.46 10.43
N GLN A 297 34.27 33.11 9.58
CA GLN A 297 32.89 33.48 9.88
C GLN A 297 31.89 32.77 8.99
N VAL A 298 30.76 32.41 9.59
CA VAL A 298 29.52 32.02 8.91
C VAL A 298 28.36 32.83 9.48
N ASN A 299 27.23 32.87 8.79
CA ASN A 299 26.04 33.59 9.20
C ASN A 299 24.83 32.64 9.22
N VAL A 300 24.11 32.59 10.33
CA VAL A 300 22.86 31.82 10.47
C VAL A 300 21.69 32.80 10.41
N VAL A 301 20.73 32.58 9.51
CA VAL A 301 19.53 33.43 9.37
C VAL A 301 18.27 32.66 9.72
N ALA A 302 17.29 33.37 10.31
CA ALA A 302 15.97 32.79 10.55
C ALA A 302 15.20 32.62 9.23
N LEU A 303 14.32 31.60 9.17
CA LEU A 303 13.36 31.47 8.08
C LEU A 303 12.30 32.56 8.22
N ALA A 304 12.19 33.44 7.22
CA ALA A 304 11.30 34.61 7.26
C ALA A 304 10.42 34.68 6.00
N CYS A 305 9.13 34.97 6.17
CA CYS A 305 8.21 35.17 5.05
C CYS A 305 8.45 36.55 4.42
N THR A 306 8.76 36.57 3.12
CA THR A 306 9.12 37.79 2.37
C THR A 306 7.93 38.37 1.60
N ALA A 307 6.98 37.54 1.15
CA ALA A 307 5.77 37.93 0.43
C ALA A 307 4.62 36.92 0.65
N MET A 308 3.39 37.35 0.40
CA MET A 308 2.17 36.53 0.45
C MET A 308 1.39 36.63 -0.87
N ASP A 309 0.69 35.56 -1.26
CA ASP A 309 -0.15 35.52 -2.46
C ASP A 309 -1.44 34.68 -2.24
N ILE A 310 -2.53 35.02 -2.93
CA ILE A 310 -3.80 34.28 -2.87
C ILE A 310 -3.82 33.22 -3.98
N ALA A 311 -3.29 32.03 -3.68
CA ALA A 311 -3.27 30.90 -4.62
C ALA A 311 -4.67 30.43 -5.02
N TYR A 312 -5.61 30.44 -4.08
CA TYR A 312 -7.03 30.20 -4.32
C TYR A 312 -7.86 31.16 -3.47
N GLU A 313 -8.74 31.93 -4.12
CA GLU A 313 -9.83 32.63 -3.45
C GLU A 313 -10.81 31.63 -2.83
N PRO A 314 -11.59 32.01 -1.81
CA PRO A 314 -12.70 31.19 -1.32
C PRO A 314 -13.68 30.81 -2.44
N ALA A 315 -14.37 29.67 -2.28
CA ALA A 315 -15.42 29.24 -3.20
C ALA A 315 -16.59 30.25 -3.24
N LYS A 316 -16.95 30.85 -2.09
CA LYS A 316 -17.96 31.90 -1.96
C LYS A 316 -17.30 33.29 -2.03
N THR A 317 -17.42 33.98 -3.17
CA THR A 317 -16.99 35.39 -3.35
C THR A 317 -18.13 36.35 -3.72
N THR A 318 -19.37 35.86 -3.74
CA THR A 318 -20.58 36.69 -3.81
C THR A 318 -21.41 36.43 -2.55
N TYR A 319 -21.82 37.51 -1.91
CA TYR A 319 -22.50 37.53 -0.62
C TYR A 319 -23.74 38.42 -0.68
N TYR A 320 -24.67 38.24 0.25
CA TYR A 320 -25.79 39.14 0.50
C TYR A 320 -25.53 39.97 1.77
N LEU A 321 -26.36 40.99 2.00
CA LEU A 321 -26.27 41.83 3.19
C LEU A 321 -26.26 40.98 4.47
N ASN A 322 -25.37 41.33 5.41
CA ASN A 322 -25.13 40.66 6.68
C ASN A 322 -24.75 39.17 6.60
N ASP A 323 -24.24 38.68 5.47
CA ASP A 323 -23.58 37.36 5.41
C ASP A 323 -22.36 37.29 6.33
N ARG A 324 -22.07 36.09 6.85
CA ARG A 324 -20.74 35.77 7.39
C ARG A 324 -19.76 35.49 6.25
N PHE A 325 -18.48 35.82 6.47
CA PHE A 325 -17.41 35.45 5.55
C PHE A 325 -17.19 33.94 5.57
N ASP A 326 -17.10 33.32 4.40
CA ASP A 326 -16.89 31.89 4.22
C ASP A 326 -15.49 31.66 3.59
N PRO A 327 -14.49 31.20 4.36
CA PRO A 327 -13.14 30.94 3.86
C PRO A 327 -13.00 29.60 3.12
N ALA A 328 -14.06 28.80 2.93
CA ALA A 328 -13.94 27.46 2.38
C ALA A 328 -13.28 27.45 0.98
N GLY A 329 -12.22 26.65 0.84
CA GLY A 329 -11.40 26.61 -0.38
C GLY A 329 -10.41 27.76 -0.54
N MET A 330 -10.25 28.66 0.42
CA MET A 330 -9.20 29.67 0.36
C MET A 330 -7.83 29.06 0.68
N VAL A 331 -6.80 29.42 -0.10
CA VAL A 331 -5.41 29.05 0.17
C VAL A 331 -4.53 30.26 -0.06
N ILE A 332 -3.69 30.57 0.92
CA ILE A 332 -2.74 31.67 0.90
C ILE A 332 -1.33 31.07 0.93
N ASN A 333 -0.49 31.44 -0.03
CA ASN A 333 0.89 31.02 -0.08
C ASN A 333 1.80 32.09 0.54
N GLY A 334 2.77 31.67 1.32
CA GLY A 334 3.91 32.48 1.76
C GLY A 334 5.14 32.14 0.94
N THR A 335 5.79 33.15 0.39
CA THR A 335 7.17 33.08 -0.12
C THR A 335 8.12 33.41 1.02
N PHE A 336 9.23 32.68 1.13
CA PHE A 336 10.22 32.85 2.20
C PHE A 336 11.54 33.41 1.68
N ASN A 337 12.41 33.88 2.57
CA ASN A 337 13.76 34.40 2.25
C ASN A 337 14.67 33.37 1.57
N THR A 338 14.30 32.10 1.58
CA THR A 338 14.94 31.00 0.85
C THR A 338 14.50 30.88 -0.61
N GLY A 339 13.50 31.67 -1.04
CA GLY A 339 12.79 31.49 -2.30
C GLY A 339 11.74 30.37 -2.28
N ALA A 340 11.64 29.58 -1.20
CA ALA A 340 10.62 28.55 -1.07
C ALA A 340 9.22 29.17 -0.96
N VAL A 341 8.22 28.51 -1.55
CA VAL A 341 6.81 28.89 -1.47
C VAL A 341 6.02 27.73 -0.88
N ARG A 342 5.20 27.99 0.14
CA ARG A 342 4.26 27.00 0.71
C ARG A 342 2.93 27.64 1.09
N PRO A 343 1.84 26.86 1.20
CA PRO A 343 0.64 27.30 1.91
C PRO A 343 0.98 27.73 3.34
N LEU A 344 0.32 28.80 3.79
CA LEU A 344 0.30 29.24 5.18
C LEU A 344 -0.87 28.58 5.92
N ASP A 345 -0.62 28.13 7.14
CA ASP A 345 -1.67 27.66 8.02
C ASP A 345 -2.58 28.83 8.45
N PRO A 346 -3.90 28.65 8.62
CA PRO A 346 -4.79 29.70 9.17
C PRO A 346 -4.34 30.29 10.50
N ALA A 347 -3.53 29.58 11.30
CA ALA A 347 -2.92 30.08 12.51
C ALA A 347 -1.80 31.11 12.25
N GLU A 348 -1.22 31.18 11.05
CA GLU A 348 -0.09 32.08 10.72
C GLU A 348 -0.54 33.49 10.26
N TYR A 349 -1.81 33.68 9.87
CA TYR A 349 -2.32 34.96 9.38
C TYR A 349 -3.65 35.39 10.04
N THR A 350 -4.02 36.64 9.87
CA THR A 350 -5.33 37.21 10.24
C THR A 350 -6.06 37.70 9.00
N LEU A 351 -7.39 37.76 9.06
CA LEU A 351 -8.24 38.26 7.98
C LEU A 351 -8.99 39.52 8.43
N SER A 352 -9.08 40.50 7.53
CA SER A 352 -9.74 41.79 7.78
C SER A 352 -10.38 42.36 6.50
N GLY A 353 -11.12 43.46 6.60
CA GLY A 353 -11.68 44.18 5.43
C GLY A 353 -12.98 43.61 4.84
N PHE A 354 -13.43 42.43 5.28
CA PHE A 354 -14.78 41.96 4.97
C PHE A 354 -15.84 42.73 5.77
N ASP A 355 -16.70 43.45 5.07
CA ASP A 355 -17.91 44.10 5.61
C ASP A 355 -19.09 43.72 4.72
N SER A 356 -20.07 43.02 5.28
CA SER A 356 -21.32 42.64 4.60
C SER A 356 -22.51 43.54 4.96
N ALA A 357 -22.36 44.54 5.83
CA ALA A 357 -23.45 45.44 6.22
C ALA A 357 -23.84 46.43 5.11
N THR A 358 -22.92 46.73 4.18
CA THR A 358 -23.17 47.61 3.04
C THR A 358 -22.82 46.94 1.70
N PRO A 359 -23.60 47.19 0.62
CA PRO A 359 -23.39 46.55 -0.66
C PRO A 359 -22.17 47.10 -1.42
N GLY A 360 -21.71 46.37 -2.43
CA GLY A 360 -20.59 46.74 -3.29
C GLY A 360 -19.42 45.75 -3.25
N LYS A 361 -18.27 46.16 -3.79
CA LYS A 361 -17.03 45.37 -3.72
C LYS A 361 -16.34 45.61 -2.38
N LYS A 362 -15.80 44.55 -1.79
CA LYS A 362 -15.10 44.56 -0.49
C LYS A 362 -13.75 43.88 -0.66
N THR A 363 -12.69 44.53 -0.20
CA THR A 363 -11.32 43.98 -0.24
C THR A 363 -11.05 43.26 1.06
N VAL A 364 -10.89 41.94 1.00
CA VAL A 364 -10.48 41.12 2.14
C VAL A 364 -8.95 41.06 2.14
N ILE A 365 -8.34 41.41 3.27
CA ILE A 365 -6.90 41.48 3.45
C ILE A 365 -6.47 40.41 4.45
N ALA A 366 -5.58 39.53 4.01
CA ALA A 366 -4.84 38.61 4.87
C ALA A 366 -3.51 39.23 5.26
N ALA A 367 -3.20 39.27 6.56
CA ALA A 367 -1.94 39.79 7.10
C ALA A 367 -1.22 38.72 7.93
N LEU A 368 0.08 38.54 7.72
CA LEU A 368 0.88 37.57 8.50
C LEU A 368 0.98 38.01 9.96
N LYS A 369 0.79 37.10 10.93
CA LYS A 369 0.90 37.44 12.36
C LYS A 369 2.33 37.80 12.79
N ALA A 370 3.32 37.15 12.19
CA ALA A 370 4.74 37.38 12.51
C ALA A 370 5.28 38.70 11.93
N ASP A 371 4.70 39.19 10.83
CA ASP A 371 4.99 40.50 10.24
C ASP A 371 3.72 41.03 9.54
N PRO A 372 2.87 41.81 10.23
CA PRO A 372 1.63 42.32 9.66
C PRO A 372 1.77 43.26 8.46
N ALA A 373 3.00 43.70 8.12
CA ALA A 373 3.25 44.42 6.87
C ALA A 373 3.23 43.49 5.64
N LYS A 374 3.42 42.17 5.83
CA LYS A 374 3.19 41.17 4.78
C LYS A 374 1.70 40.92 4.66
N THR A 375 1.15 41.26 3.50
CA THR A 375 -0.26 41.09 3.20
C THR A 375 -0.50 40.51 1.81
N ALA A 376 -1.62 39.83 1.66
CA ALA A 376 -2.23 39.48 0.39
C ALA A 376 -3.72 39.86 0.43
N SER A 377 -4.34 40.15 -0.71
CA SER A 377 -5.76 40.55 -0.71
C SER A 377 -6.50 40.10 -1.96
N PHE A 378 -7.82 39.98 -1.84
CA PHE A 378 -8.75 39.65 -2.91
C PHE A 378 -10.07 40.40 -2.73
N THR A 379 -10.91 40.42 -3.76
CA THR A 379 -12.18 41.16 -3.75
C THR A 379 -13.38 40.21 -3.71
N VAL A 380 -14.31 40.47 -2.79
CA VAL A 380 -15.65 39.85 -2.77
C VAL A 380 -16.72 40.88 -3.14
N THR A 381 -17.91 40.44 -3.52
CA THR A 381 -19.04 41.31 -3.87
C THR A 381 -20.22 41.06 -2.94
N VAL A 382 -20.72 42.11 -2.28
CA VAL A 382 -21.95 42.09 -1.48
C VAL A 382 -23.08 42.68 -2.32
N LYS A 383 -24.11 41.89 -2.60
CA LYS A 383 -25.31 42.32 -3.33
C LYS A 383 -26.16 43.25 -2.46
N PRO A 384 -26.87 44.24 -3.07
CA PRO A 384 -27.85 45.08 -2.38
C PRO A 384 -29.19 44.38 -2.09
N ALA A 385 -29.38 43.14 -2.56
CA ALA A 385 -30.63 42.41 -2.38
C ALA A 385 -30.85 42.06 -0.90
N ALA A 386 -31.87 42.68 -0.30
CA ALA A 386 -32.33 42.36 1.05
C ALA A 386 -33.01 40.99 1.10
N LEU A 387 -32.86 40.30 2.23
CA LEU A 387 -33.58 39.07 2.57
C LEU A 387 -35.06 39.39 2.83
N LEU A 388 -35.95 38.77 2.06
CA LEU A 388 -37.39 38.95 2.21
C LEU A 388 -38.00 37.92 3.17
N ASP A 389 -37.62 36.65 3.04
CA ASP A 389 -38.30 35.53 3.68
C ASP A 389 -37.39 34.29 3.82
N LEU A 390 -37.80 33.35 4.67
CA LEU A 390 -37.19 32.02 4.81
C LEU A 390 -38.22 30.93 4.49
N GLU A 391 -37.84 29.98 3.64
CA GLU A 391 -38.68 28.86 3.27
C GLU A 391 -38.09 27.53 3.77
N ILE A 392 -38.86 26.80 4.57
CA ILE A 392 -38.61 25.38 4.83
C ILE A 392 -39.17 24.62 3.63
N ARG A 393 -38.30 24.34 2.65
CA ARG A 393 -38.69 23.68 1.39
C ARG A 393 -38.91 22.17 1.59
N LYS A 394 -38.22 21.59 2.58
CA LYS A 394 -38.43 20.22 3.06
C LYS A 394 -38.27 20.23 4.59
N PRO A 395 -39.23 19.71 5.38
CA PRO A 395 -39.06 19.52 6.81
C PRO A 395 -37.97 18.47 7.12
N PRO A 396 -37.46 18.38 8.36
CA PRO A 396 -36.56 17.29 8.76
C PRO A 396 -37.23 15.92 8.61
N GLU A 397 -36.43 14.86 8.55
CA GLU A 397 -36.97 13.48 8.55
C GLU A 397 -37.76 13.19 9.83
N LYS A 398 -37.31 13.73 10.97
CA LYS A 398 -38.01 13.65 12.25
C LYS A 398 -38.83 14.91 12.51
N THR A 399 -40.16 14.82 12.35
CA THR A 399 -41.13 15.89 12.69
C THR A 399 -41.99 15.55 13.92
N ARG A 400 -41.79 14.36 14.49
CA ARG A 400 -42.47 13.91 15.72
C ARG A 400 -41.43 13.55 16.77
N TYR A 401 -41.66 14.02 17.98
CA TYR A 401 -40.77 13.83 19.12
C TYR A 401 -41.57 13.37 20.33
N PHE A 402 -40.86 12.71 21.24
CA PHE A 402 -41.38 12.29 22.52
C PHE A 402 -40.85 13.18 23.65
N LEU A 403 -41.47 13.09 24.83
CA LEU A 403 -41.09 13.93 25.96
C LEU A 403 -39.61 13.73 26.33
N GLY A 404 -38.88 14.83 26.47
CA GLY A 404 -37.43 14.85 26.74
C GLY A 404 -36.52 14.59 25.55
N GLU A 405 -37.03 14.32 24.34
CA GLU A 405 -36.17 14.17 23.16
C GLU A 405 -35.55 15.49 22.70
N SER A 406 -34.32 15.39 22.19
CA SER A 406 -33.63 16.53 21.55
C SER A 406 -34.15 16.75 20.13
N LEU A 407 -34.13 18.02 19.70
CA LEU A 407 -34.43 18.42 18.32
C LEU A 407 -33.42 17.78 17.34
N ASP A 408 -33.93 17.15 16.29
CA ASP A 408 -33.13 16.58 15.20
C ASP A 408 -33.58 17.21 13.87
N LEU A 409 -32.64 17.85 13.18
CA LEU A 409 -32.87 18.59 11.94
C LEU A 409 -32.26 17.90 10.71
N ASP A 410 -31.89 16.62 10.80
CA ASP A 410 -31.39 15.85 9.66
C ASP A 410 -32.42 15.78 8.51
N GLY A 411 -31.92 15.95 7.29
CA GLY A 411 -32.70 15.98 6.06
C GLY A 411 -33.57 17.24 5.84
N MET A 412 -33.53 18.25 6.72
CA MET A 412 -34.25 19.51 6.56
C MET A 412 -33.59 20.43 5.52
N VAL A 413 -34.40 21.10 4.70
CA VAL A 413 -33.94 22.03 3.66
C VAL A 413 -34.52 23.42 3.86
N VAL A 414 -33.65 24.41 4.05
CA VAL A 414 -34.02 25.82 4.26
C VAL A 414 -33.45 26.69 3.14
N TYR A 415 -34.28 27.56 2.57
CA TYR A 415 -33.89 28.56 1.57
C TYR A 415 -34.14 29.98 2.08
N ALA A 416 -33.18 30.86 1.86
CA ALA A 416 -33.30 32.30 2.01
C ALA A 416 -33.76 32.92 0.68
N LYS A 417 -34.88 33.66 0.70
CA LYS A 417 -35.46 34.32 -0.48
C LYS A 417 -35.12 35.81 -0.50
N TYR A 418 -34.57 36.29 -1.61
CA TYR A 418 -34.06 37.66 -1.74
C TYR A 418 -34.89 38.54 -2.68
N SER A 419 -34.82 39.85 -2.46
CA SER A 419 -35.57 40.87 -3.20
C SER A 419 -35.22 40.99 -4.69
N ASP A 420 -34.07 40.47 -5.13
CA ASP A 420 -33.72 40.33 -6.55
C ASP A 420 -34.30 39.05 -7.20
N ARG A 421 -35.25 38.39 -6.51
CA ARG A 421 -35.87 37.10 -6.86
C ARG A 421 -34.91 35.92 -6.91
N THR A 422 -33.68 36.08 -6.39
CA THR A 422 -32.78 34.95 -6.20
C THR A 422 -33.02 34.29 -4.84
N GLU A 423 -32.60 33.04 -4.74
CA GLU A 423 -32.69 32.24 -3.52
C GLU A 423 -31.31 31.66 -3.22
N ALA A 424 -31.01 31.46 -1.93
CA ALA A 424 -29.81 30.74 -1.50
C ALA A 424 -30.22 29.65 -0.52
N ARG A 425 -29.79 28.41 -0.76
CA ARG A 425 -29.90 27.34 0.24
C ARG A 425 -28.99 27.66 1.42
N LEU A 426 -29.50 27.53 2.63
CA LEU A 426 -28.73 27.74 3.86
C LEU A 426 -28.14 26.41 4.35
N THR A 427 -26.88 26.42 4.77
CA THR A 427 -26.28 25.31 5.53
C THR A 427 -26.68 25.37 7.01
N LYS A 428 -26.52 24.27 7.76
CA LYS A 428 -26.97 24.14 9.16
C LYS A 428 -26.35 25.19 10.11
N ASP A 429 -25.17 25.72 9.77
CA ASP A 429 -24.45 26.76 10.50
C ASP A 429 -24.86 28.21 10.13
N GLU A 430 -25.60 28.38 9.02
CA GLU A 430 -26.09 29.68 8.57
C GLU A 430 -27.41 30.09 9.24
N TYR A 431 -28.20 29.15 9.78
CA TYR A 431 -29.44 29.45 10.54
C TYR A 431 -29.40 28.91 11.98
N ALA A 432 -30.18 29.50 12.88
CA ALA A 432 -30.35 29.04 14.25
C ALA A 432 -31.78 28.59 14.51
N ALA A 433 -31.97 27.36 14.98
CA ALA A 433 -33.24 26.85 15.47
C ALA A 433 -33.44 27.20 16.95
N SER A 434 -34.66 27.55 17.36
CA SER A 434 -35.03 27.60 18.77
C SER A 434 -34.97 26.20 19.39
N ALA A 435 -34.75 26.14 20.71
CA ALA A 435 -34.90 24.88 21.44
C ALA A 435 -36.32 24.32 21.27
N LEU A 436 -36.43 22.99 21.18
CA LEU A 436 -37.71 22.30 21.22
C LEU A 436 -38.19 22.22 22.67
N ASP A 437 -39.38 22.74 22.96
CA ASP A 437 -40.09 22.42 24.21
C ASP A 437 -40.63 20.98 24.14
N ALA A 438 -39.75 20.04 24.47
CA ALA A 438 -40.08 18.63 24.65
C ALA A 438 -40.58 18.30 26.07
N ALA A 439 -40.91 19.30 26.91
CA ALA A 439 -41.38 19.06 28.28
C ALA A 439 -42.90 18.82 28.37
N THR A 440 -43.67 19.23 27.36
CA THR A 440 -45.13 19.08 27.33
C THR A 440 -45.65 18.63 25.95
N PRO A 441 -46.70 17.78 25.87
CA PRO A 441 -47.31 17.37 24.60
C PRO A 441 -47.97 18.54 23.84
N GLY A 442 -48.09 18.40 22.51
CA GLY A 442 -48.80 19.31 21.62
C GLY A 442 -48.09 19.54 20.29
N GLU A 443 -48.71 20.33 19.40
CA GLU A 443 -47.97 20.97 18.31
C GLU A 443 -47.01 22.01 18.91
N LYS A 444 -45.74 21.97 18.51
CA LYS A 444 -44.68 22.87 18.93
C LYS A 444 -44.11 23.58 17.72
N GLU A 445 -43.84 24.86 17.90
CA GLU A 445 -43.21 25.69 16.88
C GLU A 445 -41.72 25.83 17.17
N VAL A 446 -40.90 25.37 16.22
CA VAL A 446 -39.45 25.54 16.21
C VAL A 446 -39.15 26.68 15.25
N ALA A 447 -38.75 27.82 15.79
CA ALA A 447 -38.42 29.01 15.02
C ALA A 447 -37.02 28.87 14.40
N LEU A 448 -36.94 28.80 13.08
CA LEU A 448 -35.68 28.83 12.33
C LEU A 448 -35.38 30.27 11.95
N SER A 449 -34.32 30.84 12.53
CA SER A 449 -33.96 32.24 12.38
C SER A 449 -32.68 32.42 11.54
N HIS A 450 -32.71 33.37 10.62
CA HIS A 450 -31.55 33.80 9.83
C HIS A 450 -31.70 35.30 9.50
N LYS A 451 -30.72 36.10 9.90
CA LYS A 451 -30.65 37.56 9.67
C LYS A 451 -31.95 38.35 10.00
N GLY A 452 -32.61 38.00 11.10
CA GLY A 452 -33.84 38.67 11.54
C GLY A 452 -35.12 38.27 10.79
N LYS A 453 -35.06 37.27 9.90
CA LYS A 453 -36.22 36.56 9.38
C LYS A 453 -36.37 35.21 10.08
N THR A 454 -37.60 34.73 10.16
CA THR A 454 -37.96 33.47 10.83
C THR A 454 -38.90 32.66 9.96
N ALA A 455 -38.59 31.37 9.76
CA ALA A 455 -39.54 30.36 9.31
C ALA A 455 -39.98 29.53 10.52
N ILE A 456 -41.25 29.09 10.54
CA ILE A 456 -41.78 28.24 11.60
C ILE A 456 -41.80 26.80 11.12
N LEU A 457 -40.99 25.95 11.73
CA LEU A 457 -41.13 24.50 11.63
C LEU A 457 -42.14 24.04 12.68
N LYS A 458 -43.25 23.46 12.24
CA LYS A 458 -44.21 22.80 13.14
C LYS A 458 -43.79 21.34 13.34
N VAL A 459 -43.62 20.95 14.60
CA VAL A 459 -43.33 19.57 15.01
C VAL A 459 -44.36 19.12 16.04
N THR A 460 -44.59 17.82 16.17
CA THR A 460 -45.48 17.29 17.22
C THR A 460 -44.66 16.69 18.34
N VAL A 461 -44.76 17.23 19.55
CA VAL A 461 -44.29 16.55 20.76
C VAL A 461 -45.46 15.76 21.34
N LYS A 462 -45.24 14.51 21.76
CA LYS A 462 -46.25 13.79 22.54
C LYS A 462 -45.65 13.02 23.72
N ALA A 463 -46.50 12.76 24.71
CA ALA A 463 -46.20 11.74 25.70
C ALA A 463 -46.13 10.38 24.98
N LYS A 464 -45.19 9.53 25.38
CA LYS A 464 -45.18 8.16 24.89
C LYS A 464 -46.42 7.44 25.43
N GLU A 465 -47.23 6.91 24.53
CA GLU A 465 -48.48 6.24 24.84
C GLU A 465 -48.26 4.74 24.87
N LEU A 466 -48.79 4.08 25.91
CA LEU A 466 -48.72 2.64 26.06
C LEU A 466 -49.61 1.97 25.00
N THR A 467 -49.01 1.51 23.91
CA THR A 467 -49.71 0.87 22.79
C THR A 467 -50.09 -0.58 23.05
N GLY A 468 -49.34 -1.26 23.93
CA GLY A 468 -49.60 -2.66 24.23
C GLY A 468 -48.43 -3.34 24.94
N ILE A 469 -48.34 -4.64 24.74
CA ILE A 469 -47.22 -5.48 25.18
C ILE A 469 -46.67 -6.25 23.98
N GLN A 470 -45.37 -6.55 23.99
CA GLN A 470 -44.72 -7.40 23.00
C GLN A 470 -43.69 -8.31 23.68
N VAL A 471 -43.48 -9.50 23.13
CA VAL A 471 -42.32 -10.34 23.46
C VAL A 471 -41.04 -9.62 23.01
N THR A 472 -40.17 -9.28 23.96
CA THR A 472 -38.83 -8.70 23.71
C THR A 472 -37.72 -9.74 23.70
N LYS A 473 -37.92 -10.84 24.43
CA LYS A 473 -37.06 -12.01 24.37
C LYS A 473 -37.93 -13.23 24.15
N TYR A 474 -37.74 -13.88 23.01
CA TYR A 474 -38.54 -15.04 22.64
C TYR A 474 -38.06 -16.26 23.42
N PRO A 475 -38.97 -17.02 24.08
CA PRO A 475 -38.63 -18.32 24.66
C PRO A 475 -38.44 -19.35 23.54
N LYS A 476 -38.36 -20.63 23.90
CA LYS A 476 -38.51 -21.71 22.92
C LYS A 476 -39.89 -21.60 22.22
N THR A 477 -39.86 -21.54 20.89
CA THR A 477 -41.02 -21.38 19.99
C THR A 477 -41.43 -22.67 19.29
N THR A 478 -40.51 -23.64 19.17
CA THR A 478 -40.69 -24.88 18.42
C THR A 478 -40.58 -26.07 19.36
N TYR A 479 -41.58 -26.95 19.36
CA TYR A 479 -41.75 -28.07 20.27
C TYR A 479 -41.94 -29.37 19.49
N TRP A 480 -41.51 -30.49 20.07
CA TRP A 480 -41.82 -31.82 19.53
C TRP A 480 -43.14 -32.34 20.12
N ILE A 481 -43.80 -33.25 19.40
CA ILE A 481 -45.00 -33.96 19.91
C ILE A 481 -44.72 -34.52 21.32
N GLY A 482 -45.63 -34.24 22.25
CA GLY A 482 -45.56 -34.61 23.67
C GLY A 482 -44.86 -33.59 24.58
N GLN A 483 -44.23 -32.53 24.05
CA GLN A 483 -43.61 -31.50 24.87
C GLN A 483 -44.62 -30.42 25.32
N SER A 484 -44.57 -30.05 26.59
CA SER A 484 -45.30 -28.91 27.14
C SER A 484 -44.63 -27.58 26.75
N PHE A 485 -45.41 -26.49 26.74
CA PHE A 485 -44.86 -25.13 26.63
C PHE A 485 -43.86 -24.86 27.76
N ASP A 486 -42.78 -24.15 27.43
CA ASP A 486 -41.76 -23.69 28.37
C ASP A 486 -41.61 -22.17 28.25
N ALA A 487 -41.90 -21.47 29.34
CA ALA A 487 -41.78 -20.01 29.42
C ALA A 487 -40.33 -19.53 29.68
N ALA A 488 -39.36 -20.44 29.86
CA ALA A 488 -37.99 -20.07 30.12
C ALA A 488 -37.41 -19.16 29.01
N GLY A 489 -36.90 -18.00 29.43
CA GLY A 489 -36.36 -16.99 28.52
C GLY A 489 -37.40 -16.05 27.90
N LEU A 490 -38.71 -16.25 28.14
CA LEU A 490 -39.74 -15.29 27.77
C LEU A 490 -39.53 -13.98 28.53
N GLU A 491 -39.37 -12.89 27.80
CA GLU A 491 -39.46 -11.54 28.34
C GLU A 491 -40.56 -10.80 27.58
N VAL A 492 -41.50 -10.23 28.32
CA VAL A 492 -42.57 -9.38 27.79
C VAL A 492 -42.24 -7.96 28.20
N SER A 493 -42.30 -7.02 27.27
CA SER A 493 -42.20 -5.59 27.58
C SER A 493 -43.49 -4.88 27.23
N LYS A 494 -43.81 -3.84 28.01
CA LYS A 494 -44.69 -2.76 27.57
C LYS A 494 -44.06 -2.11 26.35
N VAL A 495 -44.84 -1.95 25.28
CA VAL A 495 -44.42 -1.22 24.08
C VAL A 495 -45.13 0.11 24.05
N TYR A 496 -44.35 1.15 23.86
CA TYR A 496 -44.84 2.50 23.66
C TYR A 496 -44.82 2.86 22.17
N ASP A 497 -45.61 3.87 21.77
CA ASP A 497 -45.67 4.32 20.38
C ASP A 497 -44.38 4.96 19.84
N ASN A 498 -43.43 5.28 20.73
CA ASN A 498 -42.05 5.64 20.38
C ASN A 498 -41.11 4.44 20.16
N LEU A 499 -41.64 3.22 20.21
CA LEU A 499 -40.91 1.94 20.18
C LEU A 499 -40.06 1.65 21.43
N ASP A 500 -40.12 2.48 22.49
CA ASP A 500 -39.54 2.14 23.78
C ASP A 500 -40.13 0.83 24.31
N ARG A 501 -39.29 0.10 25.05
CA ARG A 501 -39.63 -1.16 25.70
C ARG A 501 -39.28 -1.07 27.17
N GLU A 502 -40.27 -1.23 28.03
CA GLU A 502 -40.08 -1.38 29.47
C GLU A 502 -40.50 -2.79 29.87
N VAL A 503 -39.58 -3.56 30.44
CA VAL A 503 -39.84 -4.96 30.83
C VAL A 503 -41.04 -5.01 31.78
N LEU A 504 -42.06 -5.77 31.39
CA LEU A 504 -43.21 -6.07 32.24
C LEU A 504 -42.81 -7.22 33.17
N PRO A 505 -42.78 -7.04 34.50
CA PRO A 505 -42.39 -8.10 35.42
C PRO A 505 -43.25 -9.35 35.25
N ALA A 506 -42.66 -10.54 35.40
CA ALA A 506 -43.36 -11.82 35.22
C ALA A 506 -44.59 -11.98 36.15
N GLY A 507 -44.65 -11.25 37.25
CA GLY A 507 -45.81 -11.20 38.15
C GLY A 507 -46.98 -10.33 37.66
N GLU A 508 -46.83 -9.56 36.57
CA GLU A 508 -47.82 -8.62 36.03
C GLU A 508 -48.60 -9.17 34.83
N TYR A 509 -48.36 -10.43 34.45
CA TYR A 509 -49.14 -11.15 33.43
C TYR A 509 -49.30 -12.62 33.81
N ALA A 510 -50.29 -13.27 33.21
CA ALA A 510 -50.48 -14.72 33.23
C ALA A 510 -50.18 -15.29 31.84
N ILE A 511 -49.75 -16.55 31.79
CA ILE A 511 -49.56 -17.30 30.56
C ILE A 511 -50.65 -18.37 30.50
N ASP A 512 -51.44 -18.34 29.43
CA ASP A 512 -52.45 -19.33 29.10
C ASP A 512 -51.98 -20.12 27.88
N SER A 513 -51.61 -21.37 28.12
CA SER A 513 -51.20 -22.36 27.12
C SER A 513 -52.27 -23.43 26.87
N SER A 514 -53.51 -23.23 27.34
CA SER A 514 -54.59 -24.24 27.24
C SER A 514 -54.99 -24.59 25.79
N ALA A 515 -54.69 -23.72 24.83
CA ALA A 515 -54.91 -23.94 23.41
C ALA A 515 -53.80 -24.77 22.71
N LEU A 516 -52.73 -25.16 23.41
CA LEU A 516 -51.66 -25.99 22.86
C LEU A 516 -52.06 -27.47 22.86
N ASP A 517 -52.38 -28.03 21.68
CA ASP A 517 -52.48 -29.47 21.48
C ASP A 517 -51.07 -30.05 21.21
N SER A 518 -50.35 -30.42 22.28
CA SER A 518 -49.01 -31.00 22.18
C SER A 518 -49.00 -32.39 21.53
N ALA A 519 -50.17 -33.02 21.26
CA ALA A 519 -50.24 -34.34 20.63
C ALA A 519 -50.29 -34.28 19.10
N ARG A 520 -50.44 -33.08 18.49
CA ARG A 520 -50.59 -32.90 17.05
C ARG A 520 -49.67 -31.82 16.51
N THR A 521 -49.24 -31.98 15.26
CA THR A 521 -48.48 -30.93 14.55
C THR A 521 -49.37 -29.73 14.21
N GLY A 522 -48.80 -28.53 14.27
CA GLY A 522 -49.53 -27.30 14.00
C GLY A 522 -48.90 -26.07 14.65
N VAL A 523 -49.46 -24.90 14.35
CA VAL A 523 -49.14 -23.63 15.02
C VAL A 523 -50.24 -23.33 16.03
N TYR A 524 -49.86 -23.15 17.30
CA TYR A 524 -50.78 -22.95 18.42
C TYR A 524 -50.55 -21.60 19.10
N PRO A 525 -51.61 -20.88 19.51
CA PRO A 525 -51.48 -19.62 20.22
C PRO A 525 -51.21 -19.84 21.72
N ILE A 526 -50.10 -19.32 22.24
CA ILE A 526 -49.88 -19.11 23.67
C ILE A 526 -50.33 -17.69 24.00
N ARG A 527 -51.25 -17.54 24.93
CA ARG A 527 -51.86 -16.24 25.26
C ARG A 527 -51.22 -15.64 26.50
N ILE A 528 -50.64 -14.45 26.34
CA ILE A 528 -50.03 -13.66 27.41
C ILE A 528 -51.07 -12.63 27.84
N VAL A 529 -51.64 -12.83 29.03
CA VAL A 529 -52.75 -12.04 29.57
C VAL A 529 -52.21 -11.08 30.63
N PRO A 530 -52.06 -9.77 30.35
CA PRO A 530 -51.62 -8.79 31.35
C PRO A 530 -52.68 -8.62 32.46
N LYS A 531 -52.23 -8.34 33.69
CA LYS A 531 -53.12 -8.05 34.83
C LYS A 531 -53.76 -6.67 34.74
N ASP A 532 -53.10 -5.72 34.10
CA ASP A 532 -53.66 -4.42 33.77
C ASP A 532 -54.67 -4.58 32.63
N GLY A 533 -55.96 -4.58 32.96
CA GLY A 533 -57.06 -4.77 32.01
C GLY A 533 -57.20 -3.70 30.92
N ARG A 534 -56.35 -2.66 30.92
CA ARG A 534 -56.22 -1.69 29.81
C ARG A 534 -55.35 -2.23 28.67
N LEU A 535 -54.53 -3.24 28.92
CA LEU A 535 -53.66 -3.87 27.93
C LEU A 535 -54.36 -5.07 27.29
N ALA A 536 -54.38 -5.11 25.96
CA ALA A 536 -54.88 -6.28 25.23
C ALA A 536 -53.95 -7.50 25.45
N PRO A 537 -54.50 -8.71 25.62
CA PRO A 537 -53.70 -9.93 25.64
C PRO A 537 -52.93 -10.13 24.32
N LEU A 538 -51.68 -10.53 24.44
CA LEU A 538 -50.78 -10.82 23.32
C LEU A 538 -50.80 -12.31 23.00
N THR A 539 -50.70 -12.67 21.72
CA THR A 539 -50.50 -14.05 21.29
C THR A 539 -49.06 -14.26 20.85
N LEU A 540 -48.37 -15.21 21.50
CA LEU A 540 -47.13 -15.81 21.04
C LEU A 540 -47.47 -17.11 20.32
N PRO A 541 -47.37 -17.20 18.98
CA PRO A 541 -47.56 -18.46 18.30
C PRO A 541 -46.36 -19.38 18.59
N VAL A 542 -46.62 -20.68 18.75
CA VAL A 542 -45.61 -21.74 18.88
C VAL A 542 -45.91 -22.89 17.93
N THR A 543 -44.89 -23.51 17.35
CA THR A 543 -45.07 -24.64 16.43
C THR A 543 -44.81 -25.96 17.14
N VAL A 544 -45.73 -26.91 17.04
CA VAL A 544 -45.48 -28.33 17.36
C VAL A 544 -45.17 -29.08 16.07
N ARG A 545 -44.06 -29.82 16.05
CA ARG A 545 -43.58 -30.63 14.92
C ARG A 545 -43.37 -32.09 15.32
N GLU A 546 -43.36 -32.98 14.35
CA GLU A 546 -42.84 -34.34 14.55
C GLU A 546 -41.36 -34.28 14.94
N ASN A 547 -40.91 -35.22 15.78
CA ASN A 547 -39.52 -35.28 16.21
C ASN A 547 -38.62 -35.70 15.03
N MET A 548 -37.94 -34.74 14.41
CA MET A 548 -37.10 -34.98 13.24
C MET A 548 -35.66 -35.34 13.63
N ALA A 549 -35.24 -36.56 13.29
CA ALA A 549 -33.85 -36.98 13.35
C ALA A 549 -33.11 -36.54 12.07
N TYR A 550 -32.14 -35.65 12.22
CA TYR A 550 -31.34 -35.12 11.10
C TYR A 550 -30.25 -36.11 10.68
N THR A 551 -30.34 -36.61 9.44
CA THR A 551 -29.30 -37.49 8.87
C THR A 551 -28.10 -36.66 8.44
N TRP A 552 -26.92 -36.96 8.98
CA TRP A 552 -25.68 -36.33 8.59
C TRP A 552 -24.97 -37.12 7.47
N LYS A 553 -24.33 -36.40 6.55
CA LYS A 553 -23.71 -36.92 5.33
C LYS A 553 -22.33 -36.30 5.15
N THR A 554 -21.38 -37.06 4.57
CA THR A 554 -20.11 -36.52 4.07
C THR A 554 -20.21 -36.28 2.56
N ILE A 555 -19.52 -35.24 2.06
CA ILE A 555 -19.29 -35.03 0.64
C ILE A 555 -17.97 -34.29 0.42
N ARG A 556 -17.39 -34.48 -0.76
CA ARG A 556 -16.33 -33.67 -1.35
C ARG A 556 -16.84 -33.18 -2.70
N PHE A 557 -16.70 -31.89 -2.99
CA PHE A 557 -16.98 -31.33 -4.31
C PHE A 557 -16.29 -29.97 -4.48
N GLY A 558 -16.28 -29.48 -5.72
CA GLY A 558 -15.79 -28.15 -6.07
C GLY A 558 -14.28 -28.11 -6.35
N GLN A 559 -13.81 -26.93 -6.77
CA GLN A 559 -12.55 -26.81 -7.51
C GLN A 559 -11.33 -27.20 -6.67
N SER A 560 -10.36 -27.87 -7.31
CA SER A 560 -9.11 -28.35 -6.69
C SER A 560 -9.26 -29.47 -5.63
N THR A 561 -10.46 -30.03 -5.43
CA THR A 561 -10.62 -31.17 -4.49
C THR A 561 -10.17 -32.52 -5.09
N SER A 562 -9.61 -33.42 -4.28
CA SER A 562 -9.27 -34.80 -4.67
C SER A 562 -9.48 -35.80 -3.54
N GLU A 563 -9.76 -37.06 -3.85
CA GLU A 563 -9.96 -38.15 -2.84
C GLU A 563 -8.79 -38.26 -1.85
N THR A 564 -7.57 -38.11 -2.36
CA THR A 564 -6.32 -38.17 -1.58
C THR A 564 -6.06 -36.96 -0.69
N ARG A 565 -6.75 -35.83 -0.91
CA ARG A 565 -6.51 -34.56 -0.20
C ARG A 565 -7.72 -34.03 0.55
N ASN A 566 -8.92 -34.52 0.24
CA ASN A 566 -10.19 -34.04 0.77
C ASN A 566 -11.05 -35.22 1.19
N TYR A 567 -11.15 -35.48 2.49
CA TYR A 567 -11.94 -36.57 3.05
C TYR A 567 -12.43 -36.21 4.46
N ALA A 568 -13.53 -36.82 4.88
CA ALA A 568 -14.08 -36.68 6.22
C ALA A 568 -14.34 -38.06 6.83
N THR A 569 -13.97 -38.21 8.10
CA THR A 569 -14.05 -39.47 8.84
C THR A 569 -14.89 -39.25 10.10
N VAL A 570 -16.01 -39.95 10.21
CA VAL A 570 -16.77 -40.05 11.47
C VAL A 570 -16.14 -41.15 12.30
N LYS A 571 -15.68 -40.81 13.51
CA LYS A 571 -15.04 -41.75 14.44
C LYS A 571 -16.09 -42.51 15.26
N GLU A 572 -15.67 -43.62 15.86
CA GLU A 572 -16.53 -44.44 16.75
C GLU A 572 -17.10 -43.66 17.94
N ASN A 573 -16.40 -42.63 18.43
CA ASN A 573 -16.86 -41.77 19.51
C ASN A 573 -17.79 -40.63 19.06
N GLY A 574 -18.17 -40.58 17.78
CA GLY A 574 -19.01 -39.54 17.18
C GLY A 574 -18.28 -38.24 16.81
N ASN A 575 -16.99 -38.09 17.11
CA ASN A 575 -16.20 -36.96 16.61
C ASN A 575 -16.06 -37.06 15.09
N VAL A 576 -15.96 -35.91 14.41
CA VAL A 576 -15.77 -35.87 12.95
C VAL A 576 -14.48 -35.16 12.62
N GLU A 577 -13.58 -35.86 11.93
CA GLU A 577 -12.38 -35.26 11.36
C GLU A 577 -12.68 -34.84 9.91
N LEU A 578 -12.38 -33.59 9.57
CA LEU A 578 -12.43 -33.08 8.20
C LEU A 578 -11.03 -32.67 7.77
N VAL A 579 -10.59 -33.22 6.63
CA VAL A 579 -9.27 -32.98 6.07
C VAL A 579 -9.38 -32.28 4.73
N ALA A 580 -8.57 -31.25 4.55
CA ALA A 580 -8.24 -30.59 3.30
C ALA A 580 -6.72 -30.32 3.30
N LEU A 581 -5.92 -31.16 2.66
CA LEU A 581 -4.46 -31.01 2.59
C LEU A 581 -4.05 -29.80 1.74
N GLU A 582 -2.74 -29.51 1.63
CA GLU A 582 -2.27 -28.42 0.77
C GLU A 582 -2.70 -28.62 -0.70
N GLY A 583 -3.27 -27.57 -1.28
CA GLY A 583 -3.88 -27.59 -2.62
C GLY A 583 -5.18 -28.42 -2.73
N GLY A 584 -5.70 -28.98 -1.63
CA GLY A 584 -6.97 -29.71 -1.59
C GLY A 584 -8.16 -28.80 -1.34
N GLY A 585 -8.81 -28.35 -2.41
CA GLY A 585 -9.93 -27.40 -2.33
C GLY A 585 -9.51 -25.94 -2.18
N LYS A 586 -10.49 -25.05 -1.91
CA LYS A 586 -10.36 -23.59 -1.72
C LYS A 586 -11.69 -22.97 -1.26
N VAL A 587 -11.67 -21.79 -0.67
CA VAL A 587 -12.85 -20.88 -0.59
C VAL A 587 -12.45 -19.54 -1.21
N THR A 588 -13.18 -19.09 -2.22
CA THR A 588 -12.91 -17.83 -2.94
C THR A 588 -14.09 -16.87 -2.89
N GLY A 589 -13.91 -15.68 -3.49
CA GLY A 589 -14.95 -14.68 -3.67
C GLY A 589 -16.15 -15.15 -4.50
N ASP A 590 -16.03 -16.24 -5.27
CA ASP A 590 -16.99 -16.65 -6.30
C ASP A 590 -17.29 -18.16 -6.31
N HIS A 591 -16.42 -19.02 -5.80
CA HIS A 591 -16.64 -20.47 -5.79
C HIS A 591 -15.96 -21.18 -4.60
N ASP A 592 -16.25 -22.47 -4.44
CA ASP A 592 -15.71 -23.33 -3.40
C ASP A 592 -15.10 -24.61 -3.98
N GLY A 593 -14.21 -25.21 -3.20
CA GLY A 593 -13.86 -26.62 -3.23
C GLY A 593 -13.65 -27.10 -1.80
N ILE A 594 -14.54 -27.94 -1.28
CA ILE A 594 -14.59 -28.26 0.15
C ILE A 594 -14.75 -29.76 0.42
N THR A 595 -14.21 -30.18 1.55
CA THR A 595 -14.69 -31.33 2.31
C THR A 595 -15.82 -30.83 3.21
N PHE A 596 -17.00 -31.47 3.20
CA PHE A 596 -18.18 -31.00 3.95
C PHE A 596 -18.91 -32.17 4.65
N TYR A 597 -19.18 -32.01 5.95
CA TYR A 597 -20.01 -32.91 6.76
C TYR A 597 -21.26 -32.16 7.21
N TYR A 598 -22.42 -32.53 6.69
CA TYR A 598 -23.61 -31.68 6.68
C TYR A 598 -24.91 -32.45 6.89
N THR A 599 -25.97 -31.70 7.20
CA THR A 599 -27.36 -32.17 7.11
C THR A 599 -28.21 -31.17 6.31
N GLU A 600 -29.44 -31.56 6.01
CA GLU A 600 -30.39 -30.82 5.17
C GLU A 600 -31.59 -30.32 6.00
N ILE A 601 -31.98 -29.07 5.80
CA ILE A 601 -33.19 -28.43 6.38
C ILE A 601 -33.98 -27.67 5.31
N ASP A 602 -35.24 -27.31 5.60
CA ASP A 602 -36.11 -26.56 4.67
C ASP A 602 -35.70 -25.07 4.65
N GLY A 603 -35.20 -24.59 3.50
CA GLY A 603 -34.69 -23.23 3.36
C GLY A 603 -35.74 -22.13 3.51
N GLN A 604 -37.03 -22.46 3.44
CA GLN A 604 -38.13 -21.52 3.64
C GLN A 604 -38.73 -21.60 5.05
N LYS A 605 -38.80 -22.80 5.65
CA LYS A 605 -39.51 -23.03 6.93
C LYS A 605 -38.60 -23.09 8.16
N ASP A 606 -37.29 -23.24 7.97
CA ASP A 606 -36.37 -23.55 9.07
C ASP A 606 -35.32 -22.47 9.32
N ASN A 607 -35.24 -22.07 10.59
CA ASN A 607 -34.08 -21.44 11.20
C ASN A 607 -33.25 -22.52 11.92
N PHE A 608 -32.00 -22.19 12.26
CA PHE A 608 -31.13 -23.13 12.95
C PHE A 608 -30.14 -22.45 13.88
N VAL A 609 -29.64 -23.21 14.86
CA VAL A 609 -28.41 -22.95 15.62
C VAL A 609 -27.55 -24.19 15.54
N LEU A 610 -26.32 -24.05 15.04
CA LEU A 610 -25.30 -25.10 15.02
C LEU A 610 -24.08 -24.63 15.82
N SER A 611 -23.67 -25.41 16.81
CA SER A 611 -22.48 -25.13 17.62
C SER A 611 -21.69 -26.40 17.94
N ALA A 612 -20.36 -26.31 17.91
CA ALA A 612 -19.46 -27.40 18.24
C ALA A 612 -18.09 -26.87 18.70
N ASP A 613 -17.35 -27.71 19.41
CA ASP A 613 -15.96 -27.44 19.76
C ASP A 613 -15.08 -27.87 18.59
N ILE A 614 -14.16 -27.02 18.17
CA ILE A 614 -13.30 -27.26 17.00
C ILE A 614 -11.84 -27.32 17.43
N GLN A 615 -11.22 -28.48 17.22
CA GLN A 615 -9.78 -28.66 17.29
C GLN A 615 -9.17 -28.39 15.92
N VAL A 616 -8.25 -27.43 15.83
CA VAL A 616 -7.44 -27.21 14.64
C VAL A 616 -6.16 -28.04 14.75
N LYS A 617 -5.92 -28.93 13.78
CA LYS A 617 -4.68 -29.73 13.70
C LYS A 617 -3.67 -29.13 12.74
N ALA A 618 -4.16 -28.56 11.64
CA ALA A 618 -3.38 -27.77 10.69
C ALA A 618 -4.30 -26.70 10.10
N TYR A 619 -3.81 -25.46 9.98
CA TYR A 619 -4.52 -24.40 9.28
C TYR A 619 -3.55 -23.33 8.77
N ALA A 620 -3.58 -23.11 7.46
CA ALA A 620 -2.86 -22.10 6.68
C ALA A 620 -1.33 -22.07 6.87
N LYS A 621 -0.60 -22.08 5.75
CA LYS A 621 0.86 -21.92 5.73
C LYS A 621 1.26 -20.45 5.98
N ASN A 622 2.56 -20.20 6.08
CA ASN A 622 3.11 -18.86 6.23
C ASN A 622 4.11 -18.57 5.10
N PRO A 623 3.88 -17.55 4.24
CA PRO A 623 2.64 -16.76 4.12
C PRO A 623 1.47 -17.61 3.62
N HIS A 624 0.23 -17.20 3.94
CA HIS A 624 -1.00 -17.91 3.53
C HIS A 624 -1.46 -17.55 2.10
N ASP A 625 -2.13 -18.47 1.43
CA ASP A 625 -2.65 -18.31 0.06
C ASP A 625 -3.93 -17.42 0.00
N GLY A 626 -4.58 -17.18 1.14
CA GLY A 626 -5.80 -16.39 1.23
C GLY A 626 -7.11 -17.15 0.99
N GLN A 627 -7.00 -18.44 0.67
CA GLN A 627 -8.10 -19.32 0.24
C GLN A 627 -8.32 -20.51 1.20
N GLU A 628 -7.45 -20.64 2.21
CA GLU A 628 -7.57 -21.59 3.30
C GLU A 628 -8.77 -21.22 4.18
N SER A 629 -9.58 -22.22 4.54
CA SER A 629 -10.73 -21.96 5.41
C SER A 629 -11.29 -23.22 6.07
N PHE A 630 -11.88 -23.07 7.25
CA PHE A 630 -12.58 -24.13 7.98
C PHE A 630 -13.65 -23.57 8.91
N GLY A 631 -14.56 -24.42 9.37
CA GLY A 631 -15.46 -24.12 10.48
C GLY A 631 -16.87 -24.63 10.22
N ILE A 632 -17.87 -23.81 10.57
CA ILE A 632 -19.28 -24.09 10.33
C ILE A 632 -19.72 -23.31 9.09
N MET A 633 -20.47 -23.93 8.17
CA MET A 633 -21.02 -23.32 6.96
C MET A 633 -22.48 -23.76 6.76
N ALA A 634 -23.32 -22.82 6.35
CA ALA A 634 -24.62 -23.04 5.74
C ALA A 634 -24.59 -22.50 4.30
N ARG A 635 -25.20 -23.25 3.37
CA ARG A 635 -25.19 -22.97 1.92
C ARG A 635 -26.50 -23.43 1.25
N ASP A 636 -26.87 -22.81 0.14
CA ASP A 636 -28.12 -23.07 -0.59
C ASP A 636 -27.99 -23.94 -1.85
N ALA A 637 -26.78 -24.41 -2.16
CA ALA A 637 -26.55 -25.38 -3.22
C ALA A 637 -25.32 -26.24 -2.92
N ILE A 638 -25.35 -27.50 -3.33
CA ILE A 638 -24.25 -28.46 -3.09
C ILE A 638 -23.84 -29.14 -4.39
N GLY A 639 -22.53 -29.37 -4.57
CA GLY A 639 -22.00 -29.99 -5.78
C GLY A 639 -22.25 -31.49 -5.84
N LYS A 640 -22.05 -32.05 -7.04
CA LYS A 640 -22.10 -33.51 -7.24
C LYS A 640 -20.95 -34.20 -6.48
N PRO A 641 -21.19 -35.34 -5.80
CA PRO A 641 -20.14 -36.03 -5.06
C PRO A 641 -18.92 -36.38 -5.91
N GLY A 642 -17.74 -35.96 -5.44
CA GLY A 642 -16.44 -36.19 -6.08
C GLY A 642 -16.11 -35.26 -7.25
N ASP A 643 -17.05 -34.43 -7.68
CA ASP A 643 -16.88 -33.51 -8.81
C ASP A 643 -15.95 -32.34 -8.43
N SER A 644 -14.90 -32.11 -9.21
CA SER A 644 -13.87 -31.10 -8.97
C SER A 644 -13.92 -29.91 -9.94
N SER A 645 -15.06 -29.75 -10.64
CA SER A 645 -15.41 -28.54 -11.39
C SER A 645 -15.60 -27.32 -10.46
N ILE A 646 -15.76 -26.14 -11.06
CA ILE A 646 -16.16 -24.94 -10.30
C ILE A 646 -17.57 -25.13 -9.76
N PHE A 647 -17.75 -24.86 -8.46
CA PHE A 647 -19.05 -24.88 -7.83
C PHE A 647 -19.21 -23.71 -6.86
N ALA A 648 -20.25 -22.92 -7.06
CA ALA A 648 -20.60 -21.75 -6.28
C ALA A 648 -21.94 -21.93 -5.55
N SER A 649 -22.06 -21.22 -4.42
CA SER A 649 -23.32 -21.08 -3.68
C SER A 649 -23.31 -19.77 -2.89
N ASN A 650 -24.49 -19.29 -2.53
CA ASN A 650 -24.58 -18.33 -1.44
C ASN A 650 -24.22 -19.07 -0.14
N ILE A 651 -23.42 -18.43 0.71
CA ILE A 651 -22.95 -19.05 1.97
C ILE A 651 -23.08 -18.08 3.14
N ALA A 652 -23.27 -18.66 4.32
CA ALA A 652 -22.95 -18.04 5.60
C ALA A 652 -22.06 -18.99 6.40
N ALA A 653 -20.92 -18.51 6.88
CA ALA A 653 -19.93 -19.35 7.54
C ALA A 653 -19.26 -18.62 8.71
N VAL A 654 -18.81 -19.39 9.69
CA VAL A 654 -18.00 -18.91 10.82
C VAL A 654 -16.83 -19.86 11.06
N GLY A 655 -15.63 -19.30 11.23
CA GLY A 655 -14.41 -20.06 11.50
C GLY A 655 -13.15 -19.38 10.97
N GLY A 656 -12.09 -20.15 10.71
CA GLY A 656 -10.83 -19.62 10.20
C GLY A 656 -10.95 -19.19 8.75
N HIS A 657 -10.65 -17.93 8.46
CA HIS A 657 -10.55 -17.42 7.09
C HIS A 657 -9.71 -16.12 7.04
N SER A 658 -9.11 -15.83 5.89
CA SER A 658 -8.51 -14.50 5.58
C SER A 658 -9.12 -13.87 4.32
N GLY A 659 -9.51 -14.66 3.33
CA GLY A 659 -10.12 -14.18 2.08
C GLY A 659 -9.17 -13.39 1.18
N GLY A 660 -7.86 -13.51 1.38
CA GLY A 660 -6.82 -12.88 0.57
C GLY A 660 -5.42 -12.98 1.21
N THR A 661 -4.39 -13.05 0.38
CA THR A 661 -2.98 -13.20 0.78
C THR A 661 -2.50 -12.09 1.72
N GLY A 662 -2.90 -10.84 1.46
CA GLY A 662 -2.57 -9.67 2.29
C GLY A 662 -3.55 -9.40 3.45
N ASN A 663 -4.62 -10.16 3.59
CA ASN A 663 -5.63 -9.92 4.64
C ASN A 663 -5.23 -10.55 5.98
N PRO A 664 -5.66 -9.96 7.13
CA PRO A 664 -5.54 -10.61 8.43
C PRO A 664 -6.22 -11.98 8.45
N ASN A 665 -5.55 -12.97 9.03
CA ASN A 665 -6.01 -14.36 9.09
C ASN A 665 -6.42 -14.70 10.53
N GLY A 666 -7.71 -14.99 10.72
CA GLY A 666 -8.30 -15.13 12.05
C GLY A 666 -9.68 -15.78 12.02
N THR A 667 -10.38 -15.73 13.16
CA THR A 667 -11.75 -16.25 13.27
C THR A 667 -12.74 -15.18 12.82
N GLN A 668 -13.55 -15.47 11.80
CA GLN A 668 -14.48 -14.50 11.21
C GLN A 668 -15.87 -15.11 11.01
N LEU A 669 -16.91 -14.26 11.08
CA LEU A 669 -18.20 -14.51 10.43
C LEU A 669 -18.11 -13.94 9.01
N PHE A 670 -18.51 -14.71 7.99
CA PHE A 670 -18.50 -14.23 6.61
C PHE A 670 -19.64 -14.81 5.78
N ILE A 671 -20.01 -14.09 4.73
CA ILE A 671 -21.06 -14.45 3.77
C ILE A 671 -20.59 -14.24 2.33
N ARG A 672 -21.15 -15.00 1.39
CA ARG A 672 -21.10 -14.70 -0.06
C ARG A 672 -22.53 -14.55 -0.57
N THR A 673 -22.77 -13.54 -1.40
CA THR A 673 -24.12 -13.16 -1.85
C THR A 673 -24.15 -12.90 -3.34
N GLY A 674 -25.35 -13.02 -3.94
CA GLY A 674 -25.59 -12.73 -5.35
C GLY A 674 -25.35 -13.90 -6.29
N ILE A 675 -24.94 -15.07 -5.78
CA ILE A 675 -24.76 -16.26 -6.62
C ILE A 675 -26.13 -16.71 -7.13
N THR A 676 -26.28 -16.71 -8.46
CA THR A 676 -27.52 -17.13 -9.14
C THR A 676 -27.42 -18.54 -9.72
N SER A 677 -26.20 -19.03 -9.97
CA SER A 677 -25.93 -20.33 -10.56
C SER A 677 -24.61 -20.94 -10.06
N PRO A 678 -24.44 -22.28 -10.14
CA PRO A 678 -23.26 -22.98 -9.62
C PRO A 678 -21.92 -22.62 -10.28
N ASP A 679 -21.91 -21.91 -11.40
CA ASP A 679 -20.70 -21.40 -12.06
C ASP A 679 -20.11 -20.15 -11.40
N GLY A 680 -20.83 -19.53 -10.45
CA GLY A 680 -20.39 -18.32 -9.73
C GLY A 680 -20.99 -17.02 -10.27
N ALA A 681 -21.87 -17.09 -11.27
CA ALA A 681 -22.48 -15.90 -11.86
C ALA A 681 -23.27 -15.07 -10.82
N GLY A 682 -23.07 -13.76 -10.87
CA GLY A 682 -23.70 -12.78 -9.98
C GLY A 682 -22.98 -12.53 -8.65
N SER A 683 -21.85 -13.20 -8.37
CA SER A 683 -21.13 -13.05 -7.11
C SER A 683 -20.78 -11.60 -6.77
N LYS A 684 -21.10 -11.19 -5.54
CA LYS A 684 -20.68 -9.91 -4.94
C LYS A 684 -19.46 -10.05 -4.02
N GLY A 685 -18.71 -11.16 -4.13
CA GLY A 685 -17.57 -11.44 -3.27
C GLY A 685 -17.95 -11.89 -1.85
N VAL A 686 -16.93 -12.08 -1.01
CA VAL A 686 -17.08 -12.45 0.40
C VAL A 686 -17.05 -11.20 1.29
N GLN A 687 -18.15 -10.96 2.01
CA GLN A 687 -18.24 -9.96 3.08
C GLN A 687 -17.88 -10.62 4.40
N ARG A 688 -17.14 -9.94 5.28
CA ARG A 688 -16.55 -10.55 6.49
C ARG A 688 -16.56 -9.61 7.69
N LYS A 689 -16.70 -10.19 8.87
CA LYS A 689 -16.65 -9.54 10.19
C LYS A 689 -15.74 -10.36 11.11
N MET A 690 -14.66 -9.73 11.57
CA MET A 690 -13.64 -10.36 12.40
C MET A 690 -14.16 -10.57 13.83
N LEU A 691 -14.16 -11.83 14.31
CA LEU A 691 -14.50 -12.18 15.69
C LEU A 691 -13.26 -12.22 16.58
N LEU A 692 -12.13 -12.71 16.04
CA LEU A 692 -10.84 -12.73 16.72
C LEU A 692 -9.70 -12.67 15.69
N ASN A 693 -8.91 -11.59 15.74
CA ASN A 693 -7.76 -11.38 14.86
C ASN A 693 -6.50 -12.13 15.37
N GLU A 694 -6.64 -13.43 15.58
CA GLU A 694 -5.58 -14.36 15.94
C GLU A 694 -5.74 -15.61 15.06
N LYS A 695 -4.67 -16.07 14.40
CA LYS A 695 -4.76 -17.24 13.52
C LYS A 695 -5.06 -18.50 14.35
N PRO A 696 -6.10 -19.28 14.03
CA PRO A 696 -6.38 -20.54 14.72
C PRO A 696 -5.28 -21.58 14.48
N GLU A 697 -4.81 -22.21 15.55
CA GLU A 697 -3.71 -23.18 15.58
C GLU A 697 -3.94 -24.25 16.67
N PRO A 698 -3.20 -25.37 16.67
CA PRO A 698 -3.33 -26.40 17.70
C PRO A 698 -3.14 -25.91 19.16
N GLY A 699 -2.36 -24.84 19.36
CA GLY A 699 -2.08 -24.27 20.69
C GLY A 699 -3.10 -23.26 21.21
N ASN A 700 -4.04 -22.78 20.38
CA ASN A 700 -5.07 -21.81 20.78
C ASN A 700 -6.51 -22.25 20.48
N THR A 701 -6.70 -23.49 20.01
CA THR A 701 -8.03 -24.10 19.77
C THR A 701 -8.31 -25.29 20.69
N HIS A 702 -9.48 -25.92 20.59
CA HIS A 702 -9.86 -27.04 21.45
C HIS A 702 -8.90 -28.23 21.23
N PRO A 703 -8.57 -29.05 22.25
CA PRO A 703 -8.88 -28.89 23.67
C PRO A 703 -7.89 -27.98 24.42
N ALA A 704 -6.83 -27.46 23.78
CA ALA A 704 -5.80 -26.65 24.43
C ALA A 704 -6.33 -25.32 24.99
N LYS A 705 -7.30 -24.70 24.31
CA LYS A 705 -8.11 -23.58 24.80
C LYS A 705 -9.58 -23.74 24.35
N PRO A 706 -10.55 -23.06 25.00
CA PRO A 706 -11.92 -22.99 24.50
C PRO A 706 -11.95 -22.38 23.10
N TYR A 707 -12.47 -23.15 22.14
CA TYR A 707 -12.72 -22.69 20.77
C TYR A 707 -13.98 -23.38 20.24
N ARG A 708 -15.11 -22.85 20.71
CA ARG A 708 -16.46 -23.27 20.33
C ARG A 708 -17.02 -22.29 19.32
N LEU A 709 -17.37 -22.77 18.13
CA LEU A 709 -18.02 -21.94 17.11
C LEU A 709 -19.55 -22.05 17.26
N THR A 710 -20.27 -20.97 16.97
CA THR A 710 -21.73 -20.96 16.82
C THR A 710 -22.09 -20.23 15.53
N LEU A 711 -22.83 -20.89 14.64
CA LEU A 711 -23.52 -20.27 13.50
C LEU A 711 -25.02 -20.41 13.74
N ALA A 712 -25.78 -19.34 13.53
CA ALA A 712 -27.23 -19.42 13.55
C ALA A 712 -27.86 -18.65 12.38
N ARG A 713 -28.99 -19.16 11.89
CA ARG A 713 -29.93 -18.44 11.02
C ARG A 713 -31.12 -17.99 11.85
N THR A 714 -31.53 -16.76 11.61
CA THR A 714 -32.74 -16.15 12.19
C THR A 714 -33.54 -15.50 11.06
N ASN A 715 -34.78 -15.12 11.34
CA ASN A 715 -35.62 -14.35 10.41
C ASN A 715 -35.00 -12.99 10.02
N SER A 716 -34.04 -12.47 10.79
CA SER A 716 -33.31 -11.23 10.50
C SER A 716 -32.02 -11.44 9.70
N GLY A 717 -31.47 -12.65 9.67
CA GLY A 717 -30.17 -12.93 9.05
C GLY A 717 -29.32 -13.95 9.80
N PHE A 718 -28.00 -13.91 9.56
CA PHE A 718 -27.04 -14.91 10.04
C PHE A 718 -26.14 -14.34 11.13
N THR A 719 -26.05 -15.02 12.27
CA THR A 719 -25.15 -14.66 13.37
C THR A 719 -24.01 -15.64 13.53
N GLY A 720 -22.81 -15.12 13.83
CA GLY A 720 -21.62 -15.91 14.13
C GLY A 720 -21.00 -15.50 15.46
N ARG A 721 -20.60 -16.49 16.27
CA ARG A 721 -19.96 -16.26 17.58
C ARG A 721 -18.82 -17.25 17.82
N LEU A 722 -17.76 -16.75 18.45
CA LEU A 722 -16.69 -17.55 19.04
C LEU A 722 -16.87 -17.60 20.57
N ASN A 723 -16.85 -18.80 21.15
CA ASN A 723 -17.03 -19.05 22.57
C ASN A 723 -18.28 -18.32 23.12
N ASN A 724 -18.13 -17.62 24.25
CA ASN A 724 -19.15 -16.78 24.88
C ASN A 724 -18.99 -15.28 24.54
N GLY A 725 -18.28 -14.96 23.45
CA GLY A 725 -18.08 -13.57 23.00
C GLY A 725 -19.35 -12.92 22.45
N ALA A 726 -19.24 -11.66 22.02
CA ALA A 726 -20.30 -11.01 21.25
C ALA A 726 -20.55 -11.79 19.94
N ALA A 727 -21.81 -11.86 19.52
CA ALA A 727 -22.18 -12.39 18.22
C ALA A 727 -22.20 -11.26 17.19
N GLU A 728 -21.57 -11.49 16.04
CA GLU A 728 -21.74 -10.62 14.88
C GLU A 728 -22.97 -11.07 14.06
N LEU A 729 -23.55 -10.14 13.31
CA LEU A 729 -24.75 -10.34 12.48
C LEU A 729 -24.56 -9.79 11.07
N PHE A 730 -25.02 -10.54 10.07
CA PHE A 730 -25.33 -10.05 8.72
C PHE A 730 -26.85 -10.10 8.49
N PHE A 731 -27.46 -8.95 8.19
CA PHE A 731 -28.90 -8.81 7.90
C PHE A 731 -29.26 -9.31 6.49
N GLN A 732 -29.18 -10.63 6.32
CA GLN A 732 -29.27 -11.31 5.03
C GLN A 732 -30.07 -12.62 5.15
N PRO A 733 -31.37 -12.60 5.57
CA PRO A 733 -32.13 -13.81 5.90
C PRO A 733 -32.42 -14.71 4.69
N ASP A 734 -32.49 -14.11 3.50
CA ASP A 734 -32.93 -14.74 2.26
C ASP A 734 -31.78 -15.18 1.34
N ILE A 735 -30.51 -14.93 1.70
CA ILE A 735 -29.39 -15.30 0.82
C ILE A 735 -29.28 -16.81 0.59
N LEU A 736 -29.77 -17.63 1.52
CA LEU A 736 -29.77 -19.09 1.38
C LEU A 736 -31.11 -19.63 0.85
N LYS A 737 -31.69 -18.96 -0.14
CA LYS A 737 -32.97 -19.32 -0.78
C LYS A 737 -32.95 -19.18 -2.31
N VAL A 738 -31.76 -19.04 -2.92
CA VAL A 738 -31.64 -18.63 -4.34
C VAL A 738 -31.55 -19.84 -5.25
N GLN A 739 -30.67 -20.80 -4.93
CA GLN A 739 -30.34 -21.91 -5.84
C GLN A 739 -31.08 -23.22 -5.53
N ASP A 740 -31.42 -23.50 -4.27
CA ASP A 740 -32.26 -24.63 -3.87
C ASP A 740 -33.31 -24.17 -2.84
N SER A 741 -34.38 -24.96 -2.74
CA SER A 741 -35.35 -24.97 -1.64
C SER A 741 -34.76 -25.40 -0.29
N LYS A 742 -33.63 -26.10 -0.27
CA LYS A 742 -32.97 -26.62 0.93
C LYS A 742 -31.80 -25.76 1.38
N ILE A 743 -31.50 -25.83 2.68
CA ILE A 743 -30.22 -25.38 3.22
C ILE A 743 -29.41 -26.60 3.65
N TYR A 744 -28.15 -26.61 3.22
CA TYR A 744 -27.14 -27.58 3.63
C TYR A 744 -26.28 -26.93 4.71
N VAL A 745 -26.34 -27.45 5.95
CA VAL A 745 -25.67 -26.86 7.11
C VAL A 745 -24.78 -27.88 7.79
N GLY A 746 -23.56 -27.49 8.14
CA GLY A 746 -22.56 -28.41 8.68
C GLY A 746 -21.17 -27.84 8.86
N PHE A 747 -20.18 -28.71 8.88
CA PHE A 747 -18.77 -28.41 9.11
C PHE A 747 -17.96 -28.62 7.84
N TYR A 748 -17.00 -27.75 7.55
CA TYR A 748 -16.21 -27.78 6.32
C TYR A 748 -14.71 -27.55 6.55
N ALA A 749 -13.91 -27.99 5.57
CA ALA A 749 -12.49 -27.69 5.46
C ALA A 749 -12.09 -27.48 3.98
N ALA A 750 -11.21 -26.51 3.73
CA ALA A 750 -10.64 -26.16 2.42
C ALA A 750 -9.18 -25.70 2.54
N ARG A 751 -8.35 -26.19 1.61
CA ARG A 751 -6.94 -25.79 1.34
C ARG A 751 -6.08 -25.67 2.60
N LEU A 752 -5.31 -26.71 2.92
CA LEU A 752 -4.48 -26.77 4.13
C LEU A 752 -5.27 -26.41 5.42
N ALA A 753 -6.35 -27.15 5.63
CA ALA A 753 -7.17 -27.11 6.83
C ALA A 753 -7.51 -28.55 7.28
N THR A 754 -7.10 -28.91 8.48
CA THR A 754 -7.47 -30.18 9.13
C THR A 754 -8.05 -29.88 10.49
N ILE A 755 -9.31 -30.27 10.71
CA ILE A 755 -10.03 -30.05 11.95
C ILE A 755 -10.65 -31.33 12.49
N GLU A 756 -10.81 -31.38 13.81
CA GLU A 756 -11.66 -32.36 14.49
C GLU A 756 -12.79 -31.63 15.24
N VAL A 757 -14.00 -32.12 15.04
CA VAL A 757 -15.24 -31.53 15.56
C VAL A 757 -15.81 -32.46 16.63
N SER A 758 -16.13 -31.90 17.80
CA SER A 758 -16.74 -32.60 18.93
C SER A 758 -17.86 -31.77 19.57
N ASN A 759 -18.66 -32.38 20.46
CA ASN A 759 -19.73 -31.70 21.21
C ASN A 759 -20.71 -30.92 20.31
N ILE A 760 -21.10 -31.55 19.20
CA ILE A 760 -22.03 -31.01 18.20
C ILE A 760 -23.41 -30.84 18.82
N GLN A 761 -23.93 -29.62 18.77
CA GLN A 761 -25.27 -29.23 19.17
C GLN A 761 -25.95 -28.59 17.97
N PHE A 762 -27.00 -29.23 17.46
CA PHE A 762 -27.80 -28.73 16.36
C PHE A 762 -29.26 -28.59 16.81
N THR A 763 -29.83 -27.41 16.60
CA THR A 763 -31.25 -27.11 16.88
C THR A 763 -31.84 -26.47 15.65
N VAL A 764 -33.03 -26.92 15.26
CA VAL A 764 -33.80 -26.40 14.13
C VAL A 764 -35.13 -25.89 14.67
N THR A 765 -35.53 -24.70 14.23
CA THR A 765 -36.73 -24.02 14.71
C THR A 765 -37.59 -23.55 13.54
N ALA A 766 -38.89 -23.41 13.79
CA ALA A 766 -39.86 -22.95 12.81
C ALA A 766 -39.76 -21.44 12.59
N ALA A 767 -39.28 -21.03 11.41
CA ALA A 767 -39.15 -19.63 11.02
C ALA A 767 -40.47 -18.85 11.15
N GLU A 768 -41.60 -19.51 10.90
CA GLU A 768 -42.95 -18.95 11.04
C GLU A 768 -43.30 -18.46 12.45
N THR A 769 -42.76 -19.10 13.50
CA THR A 769 -43.07 -18.78 14.91
C THR A 769 -41.89 -18.24 15.71
N ASP A 770 -40.70 -18.21 15.11
CA ASP A 770 -39.52 -17.58 15.69
C ASP A 770 -39.66 -16.06 15.79
N ALA A 771 -38.70 -15.42 16.48
CA ALA A 771 -38.61 -13.97 16.57
C ALA A 771 -38.73 -13.34 15.16
N PRO A 772 -39.61 -12.33 14.97
CA PRO A 772 -39.89 -11.78 13.66
C PRO A 772 -38.65 -11.12 13.05
N LYS A 773 -38.64 -11.01 11.71
CA LYS A 773 -37.59 -10.28 10.98
C LYS A 773 -37.46 -8.86 11.51
N VAL A 774 -36.23 -8.48 11.83
CA VAL A 774 -35.82 -7.09 12.08
C VAL A 774 -35.06 -6.63 10.84
N ASP A 775 -35.53 -5.55 10.22
CA ASP A 775 -34.81 -4.94 9.10
C ASP A 775 -33.50 -4.28 9.56
N PRO A 776 -32.45 -4.27 8.72
CA PRO A 776 -31.19 -3.61 9.06
C PRO A 776 -31.40 -2.11 9.36
N PRO A 777 -30.63 -1.52 10.29
CA PRO A 777 -30.57 -0.07 10.41
C PRO A 777 -30.08 0.51 9.08
N LYS A 778 -30.76 1.54 8.58
CA LYS A 778 -30.33 2.28 7.39
C LYS A 778 -28.97 2.92 7.67
N GLU A 779 -27.97 2.63 6.84
CA GLU A 779 -26.63 3.22 6.95
C GLU A 779 -26.57 4.57 6.22
N LYS A 780 -25.85 5.54 6.80
CA LYS A 780 -25.65 6.88 6.22
C LYS A 780 -24.53 6.82 5.18
N ILE A 781 -24.77 7.37 3.98
CA ILE A 781 -23.75 7.46 2.92
C ILE A 781 -22.81 8.63 3.20
N VAL A 782 -21.50 8.44 3.05
CA VAL A 782 -20.51 9.52 3.14
C VAL A 782 -20.39 10.23 1.79
N PRO A 783 -20.73 11.54 1.67
CA PRO A 783 -20.61 12.25 0.41
C PRO A 783 -19.14 12.46 0.01
N GLY A 784 -18.88 12.34 -1.29
CA GLY A 784 -17.55 12.45 -1.87
C GLY A 784 -17.62 13.09 -3.26
N LEU A 785 -16.61 13.89 -3.56
CA LEU A 785 -16.43 14.60 -4.83
C LEU A 785 -15.06 14.23 -5.42
N GLU A 786 -15.01 13.94 -6.70
CA GLU A 786 -13.80 13.62 -7.45
C GLU A 786 -13.63 14.60 -8.62
N ILE A 787 -12.39 15.02 -8.87
CA ILE A 787 -12.01 15.76 -10.08
C ILE A 787 -11.18 14.79 -10.92
N LEU A 788 -11.70 14.48 -12.09
CA LEU A 788 -11.20 13.41 -12.96
C LEU A 788 -10.20 13.90 -14.00
N SER A 789 -10.22 15.19 -14.36
CA SER A 789 -9.38 15.72 -15.43
C SER A 789 -7.89 15.83 -15.05
N PRO A 790 -6.95 15.72 -16.02
CA PRO A 790 -5.53 15.89 -15.76
C PRO A 790 -5.18 17.34 -15.39
N ASP A 791 -4.29 17.52 -14.41
CA ASP A 791 -3.79 18.82 -13.93
C ASP A 791 -2.84 19.53 -14.92
N LYS A 792 -2.51 18.84 -16.02
CA LYS A 792 -1.68 19.31 -17.13
C LYS A 792 -2.45 19.17 -18.43
N THR A 793 -2.25 20.12 -19.33
CA THR A 793 -2.88 20.04 -20.65
C THR A 793 -2.11 20.84 -21.69
N SER A 794 -2.28 20.44 -22.95
CA SER A 794 -1.88 21.22 -24.12
C SER A 794 -3.08 21.93 -24.80
N LYS A 795 -4.30 21.46 -24.51
CA LYS A 795 -5.55 21.92 -25.14
C LYS A 795 -5.93 23.33 -24.65
N THR A 796 -6.40 24.18 -25.58
CA THR A 796 -7.00 25.48 -25.21
C THR A 796 -8.38 25.26 -24.60
N THR A 797 -9.22 24.43 -25.23
CA THR A 797 -10.51 24.00 -24.67
C THR A 797 -10.28 22.78 -23.79
N TYR A 798 -10.50 22.95 -22.50
CA TYR A 798 -10.24 21.95 -21.47
C TYR A 798 -11.55 21.50 -20.82
N PRO A 799 -11.91 20.21 -20.88
CA PRO A 799 -13.04 19.69 -20.13
C PRO A 799 -12.63 19.45 -18.67
N LEU A 800 -13.22 20.21 -17.74
CA LEU A 800 -13.15 19.87 -16.31
C LEU A 800 -14.22 18.84 -15.99
N LEU A 801 -13.80 17.63 -15.66
CA LEU A 801 -14.62 16.45 -15.41
C LEU A 801 -14.73 16.25 -13.89
N VAL A 802 -15.96 16.15 -13.39
CA VAL A 802 -16.26 16.05 -11.96
C VAL A 802 -17.27 14.91 -11.74
N ARG A 803 -17.03 14.07 -10.74
CA ARG A 803 -17.92 12.94 -10.36
C ARG A 803 -18.24 13.03 -8.88
N ALA A 804 -19.50 12.85 -8.51
CA ALA A 804 -19.94 12.73 -7.11
C ALA A 804 -20.46 11.31 -6.85
N ASN A 805 -20.36 10.81 -5.61
CA ASN A 805 -20.91 9.49 -5.25
C ASN A 805 -22.37 9.55 -4.74
N VAL A 806 -22.92 10.76 -4.62
CA VAL A 806 -24.31 11.06 -4.20
C VAL A 806 -24.83 12.20 -5.07
N ASP A 807 -26.15 12.32 -5.17
CA ASP A 807 -26.78 13.40 -5.93
C ASP A 807 -26.50 14.77 -5.28
N GLY A 808 -26.47 15.84 -6.08
CA GLY A 808 -26.29 17.20 -5.58
C GLY A 808 -26.00 18.23 -6.68
N ILE A 809 -25.43 19.37 -6.30
CA ILE A 809 -25.11 20.47 -7.22
C ILE A 809 -23.63 20.89 -7.15
N VAL A 810 -23.06 21.23 -8.30
CA VAL A 810 -21.68 21.68 -8.46
C VAL A 810 -21.61 23.11 -8.99
N THR A 811 -20.82 23.95 -8.32
CA THR A 811 -20.41 25.28 -8.75
C THR A 811 -18.90 25.29 -8.98
N VAL A 812 -18.47 25.79 -10.14
CA VAL A 812 -17.05 25.85 -10.56
C VAL A 812 -16.62 27.30 -10.76
N LYS A 813 -15.57 27.70 -10.04
CA LYS A 813 -14.79 28.91 -10.32
C LYS A 813 -13.53 28.56 -11.12
N LYS A 814 -13.16 29.43 -12.06
CA LYS A 814 -11.87 29.49 -12.74
C LYS A 814 -11.21 30.82 -12.38
N GLY A 815 -10.15 30.78 -11.57
CA GLY A 815 -9.70 31.94 -10.81
C GLY A 815 -10.86 32.53 -9.99
N ASN A 816 -11.10 33.82 -10.13
CA ASN A 816 -12.22 34.50 -9.46
C ASN A 816 -13.57 34.37 -10.17
N ARG A 817 -13.60 33.92 -11.43
CA ARG A 817 -14.81 33.88 -12.26
C ARG A 817 -15.55 32.55 -12.11
N VAL A 818 -16.81 32.61 -11.69
CA VAL A 818 -17.75 31.46 -11.79
C VAL A 818 -17.98 31.14 -13.28
N ILE A 819 -17.72 29.90 -13.68
CA ILE A 819 -17.92 29.39 -15.06
C ILE A 819 -19.05 28.36 -15.16
N ALA A 820 -19.34 27.67 -14.07
CA ALA A 820 -20.56 26.88 -13.90
C ALA A 820 -21.15 27.19 -12.52
N ARG A 821 -22.48 27.33 -12.44
CA ARG A 821 -23.20 27.56 -11.19
C ARG A 821 -24.30 26.51 -11.07
N ASP A 822 -24.38 25.91 -9.89
CA ASP A 822 -25.45 25.05 -9.39
C ASP A 822 -25.90 23.99 -10.41
N LYS A 823 -24.91 23.35 -11.05
CA LYS A 823 -25.13 22.28 -12.02
C LYS A 823 -25.42 20.99 -11.29
N ALA A 824 -26.60 20.41 -11.51
CA ALA A 824 -26.94 19.09 -11.00
C ALA A 824 -25.91 18.04 -11.45
N VAL A 825 -25.53 17.17 -10.53
CA VAL A 825 -24.74 15.96 -10.76
C VAL A 825 -25.46 14.81 -10.07
N ALA A 826 -25.63 13.70 -10.79
CA ALA A 826 -26.19 12.48 -10.24
C ALA A 826 -25.07 11.54 -9.74
N ALA A 827 -25.39 10.70 -8.76
CA ALA A 827 -24.46 9.73 -8.19
C ALA A 827 -23.78 8.86 -9.28
N GLY A 828 -22.46 8.82 -9.25
CA GLY A 828 -21.61 8.06 -10.19
C GLY A 828 -21.42 8.73 -11.57
N GLN A 829 -22.23 9.71 -11.95
CA GLN A 829 -22.19 10.35 -13.28
C GLN A 829 -21.09 11.41 -13.38
N ILE A 830 -20.55 11.60 -14.59
CA ILE A 830 -19.51 12.61 -14.87
C ILE A 830 -20.17 13.90 -15.38
N LEU A 831 -20.08 14.96 -14.58
CA LEU A 831 -20.38 16.32 -15.00
C LEU A 831 -19.17 16.91 -15.75
N THR A 832 -19.38 17.36 -16.99
CA THR A 832 -18.36 18.05 -17.80
C THR A 832 -18.60 19.56 -17.80
N VAL A 833 -17.59 20.34 -17.39
CA VAL A 833 -17.59 21.81 -17.41
C VAL A 833 -16.48 22.30 -18.35
N PRO A 834 -16.80 22.85 -19.54
CA PRO A 834 -15.79 23.34 -20.47
C PRO A 834 -15.15 24.65 -19.97
N ALA A 835 -13.83 24.73 -20.04
CA ALA A 835 -13.05 25.90 -19.69
C ALA A 835 -11.98 26.21 -20.75
N ALA A 836 -11.75 27.48 -21.06
CA ALA A 836 -10.63 27.90 -21.92
C ALA A 836 -9.38 28.19 -21.08
N ILE A 837 -8.25 27.54 -21.36
CA ILE A 837 -6.96 27.78 -20.68
C ILE A 837 -6.01 28.56 -21.60
N ALA A 838 -5.50 29.69 -21.12
CA ALA A 838 -4.58 30.54 -21.88
C ALA A 838 -3.22 29.85 -22.08
N ALA A 839 -2.53 30.19 -23.17
CA ALA A 839 -1.20 29.62 -23.47
C ALA A 839 -0.19 30.03 -22.39
N GLY A 840 0.64 29.10 -21.92
CA GLY A 840 1.62 29.34 -20.86
C GLY A 840 1.02 29.62 -19.47
N ALA A 841 -0.30 29.58 -19.31
CA ALA A 841 -0.94 29.89 -18.04
C ALA A 841 -0.92 28.72 -17.06
N THR A 842 -0.99 29.05 -15.78
CA THR A 842 -1.35 28.14 -14.69
C THR A 842 -2.65 28.67 -14.11
N THR A 843 -3.72 27.88 -14.18
CA THR A 843 -5.09 28.32 -13.92
C THR A 843 -5.67 27.57 -12.71
N PRO A 844 -5.91 28.24 -11.57
CA PRO A 844 -6.61 27.63 -10.45
C PRO A 844 -8.11 27.51 -10.74
N PHE A 845 -8.69 26.43 -10.25
CA PHE A 845 -10.12 26.16 -10.18
C PHE A 845 -10.51 25.86 -8.74
N SER A 846 -11.72 26.25 -8.36
CA SER A 846 -12.35 25.82 -7.12
C SER A 846 -13.70 25.22 -7.46
N VAL A 847 -13.90 23.95 -7.07
CA VAL A 847 -15.09 23.15 -7.33
C VAL A 847 -15.81 22.97 -6.00
N ALA A 848 -16.95 23.62 -5.83
CA ALA A 848 -17.82 23.44 -4.69
C ALA A 848 -18.96 22.49 -5.05
N PHE A 849 -19.09 21.40 -4.30
CA PHE A 849 -20.20 20.46 -4.36
C PHE A 849 -21.05 20.60 -3.10
N LEU A 850 -22.37 20.63 -3.27
CA LEU A 850 -23.32 20.61 -2.18
C LEU A 850 -24.24 19.38 -2.38
N PRO A 851 -24.17 18.37 -1.49
CA PRO A 851 -25.01 17.17 -1.58
C PRO A 851 -26.51 17.49 -1.51
N GLU A 852 -27.35 16.62 -2.07
CA GLU A 852 -28.81 16.75 -1.98
C GLU A 852 -29.37 16.14 -0.68
N ASP A 853 -30.09 16.95 0.09
CA ASP A 853 -30.66 16.63 1.42
C ASP A 853 -31.88 15.68 1.37
N THR A 854 -32.25 15.19 0.19
CA THR A 854 -33.23 14.11 0.02
C THR A 854 -32.63 12.74 0.35
N GLN A 855 -31.31 12.64 0.36
CA GLN A 855 -30.56 11.42 0.63
C GLN A 855 -30.21 11.30 2.12
N TYR A 856 -29.90 10.08 2.58
CA TYR A 856 -29.56 9.82 3.98
C TYR A 856 -28.04 9.79 4.16
N LEU A 857 -27.47 10.95 4.50
CA LEU A 857 -26.03 11.22 4.41
C LEU A 857 -25.40 11.40 5.80
N THR A 858 -24.08 11.17 5.91
CA THR A 858 -23.31 11.46 7.14
C THR A 858 -23.07 12.94 7.36
N SER A 859 -23.06 13.73 6.29
CA SER A 859 -23.01 15.19 6.31
C SER A 859 -23.76 15.75 5.11
N TYR A 860 -24.26 16.97 5.25
CA TYR A 860 -24.91 17.75 4.18
C TYR A 860 -24.11 19.03 3.86
N GLU A 861 -22.91 19.14 4.41
CA GLU A 861 -22.03 20.30 4.24
C GLU A 861 -21.44 20.38 2.83
N LYS A 862 -21.07 21.59 2.45
CA LYS A 862 -20.46 21.90 1.16
C LYS A 862 -19.02 21.37 1.11
N ILE A 863 -18.75 20.43 0.20
CA ILE A 863 -17.41 19.93 -0.10
C ILE A 863 -16.75 20.87 -1.11
N VAL A 864 -15.56 21.39 -0.80
CA VAL A 864 -14.80 22.23 -1.73
C VAL A 864 -13.48 21.56 -2.10
N LYS A 865 -13.22 21.37 -3.40
CA LYS A 865 -11.94 20.90 -3.94
C LYS A 865 -11.30 21.95 -4.82
N ASN A 866 -10.05 22.28 -4.50
CA ASN A 866 -9.20 23.14 -5.29
C ASN A 866 -8.34 22.31 -6.23
N PHE A 867 -8.14 22.83 -7.45
CA PHE A 867 -7.46 22.11 -8.51
C PHE A 867 -6.83 23.09 -9.49
N THR A 868 -5.56 22.91 -9.87
CA THR A 868 -4.86 23.84 -10.76
C THR A 868 -4.47 23.15 -12.06
N VAL A 869 -4.84 23.76 -13.18
CA VAL A 869 -4.48 23.27 -14.52
C VAL A 869 -3.33 24.10 -15.07
N THR A 870 -2.21 23.45 -15.34
CA THR A 870 -1.09 24.05 -16.08
C THR A 870 -1.27 23.80 -17.57
N ARG A 871 -1.18 24.84 -18.41
CA ARG A 871 -1.13 24.67 -19.86
C ARG A 871 0.24 25.02 -20.44
N ARG A 872 0.87 24.06 -21.11
CA ARG A 872 2.10 24.27 -21.90
C ARG A 872 1.94 23.61 -23.26
N SER A 873 2.81 23.97 -24.20
CA SER A 873 2.94 23.33 -25.50
C SER A 873 4.39 23.44 -25.92
N TYR A 874 4.96 22.32 -26.33
CA TYR A 874 6.34 22.19 -26.78
C TYR A 874 6.36 21.80 -28.25
N ALA A 875 7.38 22.24 -28.98
CA ALA A 875 7.49 22.11 -30.44
C ALA A 875 6.13 22.33 -31.17
N PRO A 876 5.50 23.52 -31.09
CA PRO A 876 4.12 23.72 -31.54
C PRO A 876 3.85 23.43 -33.03
N ASN A 877 4.88 23.31 -33.86
CA ASN A 877 4.79 22.95 -35.27
C ASN A 877 5.57 21.68 -35.64
N GLY A 878 5.90 20.81 -34.68
CA GLY A 878 6.67 19.59 -34.91
C GLY A 878 6.65 18.61 -33.73
N ASP A 879 7.59 17.67 -33.74
CA ASP A 879 7.68 16.61 -32.73
C ASP A 879 8.45 17.05 -31.47
N ILE A 880 8.14 16.40 -30.35
CA ILE A 880 8.76 16.64 -29.04
C ILE A 880 9.90 15.65 -28.84
N TYR A 881 11.14 16.11 -28.83
CA TYR A 881 12.31 15.27 -28.54
C TYR A 881 12.47 15.06 -27.03
N VAL A 882 12.72 13.81 -26.66
CA VAL A 882 12.94 13.33 -25.29
C VAL A 882 14.26 12.57 -25.23
N SER A 883 15.01 12.68 -24.13
CA SER A 883 16.28 11.94 -23.93
C SER A 883 16.47 11.48 -22.47
N PRO A 884 17.35 10.50 -22.19
CA PRO A 884 17.65 10.07 -20.82
C PRO A 884 18.25 11.17 -19.92
N ARG A 885 18.70 12.28 -20.51
CA ARG A 885 19.23 13.47 -19.81
C ARG A 885 18.36 14.72 -20.04
N GLY A 886 17.16 14.55 -20.59
CA GLY A 886 16.20 15.63 -20.77
C GLY A 886 15.70 16.18 -19.44
N SER A 887 15.05 17.34 -19.48
CA SER A 887 14.49 17.99 -18.29
C SER A 887 13.20 18.74 -18.61
N GLY A 888 12.34 18.96 -17.63
CA GLY A 888 11.08 19.68 -17.83
C GLY A 888 11.26 21.18 -18.18
N ALA A 889 12.49 21.69 -18.06
CA ALA A 889 12.90 23.01 -18.52
C ALA A 889 13.38 23.02 -19.99
N GLY A 890 13.48 21.85 -20.64
CA GLY A 890 13.76 21.72 -22.07
C GLY A 890 12.66 22.37 -22.92
N THR A 891 12.96 22.60 -24.20
CA THR A 891 12.00 23.19 -25.15
C THR A 891 11.30 22.14 -26.03
N GLY A 892 11.73 20.88 -25.93
CA GLY A 892 11.25 19.77 -26.75
C GLY A 892 11.94 19.69 -28.12
N THR A 893 13.00 20.47 -28.35
CA THR A 893 13.86 20.33 -29.54
C THR A 893 14.94 19.29 -29.29
N GLU A 894 15.52 18.72 -30.36
CA GLU A 894 16.65 17.77 -30.27
C GLU A 894 17.85 18.34 -29.49
N SER A 895 18.11 19.65 -29.60
CA SER A 895 19.16 20.37 -28.88
C SER A 895 18.84 20.69 -27.40
N ALA A 896 17.57 20.61 -27.00
CA ALA A 896 17.11 20.89 -25.64
C ALA A 896 15.88 19.99 -25.29
N PRO A 897 16.09 18.66 -25.23
CA PRO A 897 15.01 17.68 -25.11
C PRO A 897 14.34 17.73 -23.73
N LEU A 898 13.07 17.32 -23.70
CA LEU A 898 12.32 17.15 -22.46
C LEU A 898 12.68 15.84 -21.77
N ASP A 899 12.35 15.75 -20.48
CA ASP A 899 12.14 14.45 -19.84
C ASP A 899 10.84 13.81 -20.33
N LEU A 900 10.73 12.51 -20.11
CA LEU A 900 9.63 11.68 -20.61
C LEU A 900 8.27 12.02 -20.00
N ASP A 901 8.21 12.34 -18.70
CA ASP A 901 6.96 12.60 -18.00
C ASP A 901 6.38 13.96 -18.44
N THR A 902 7.21 15.01 -18.49
CA THR A 902 6.81 16.33 -18.99
C THR A 902 6.30 16.26 -20.44
N ALA A 903 6.93 15.44 -21.30
CA ALA A 903 6.48 15.27 -22.67
C ALA A 903 5.08 14.61 -22.75
N ILE A 904 4.83 13.56 -21.96
CA ILE A 904 3.53 12.87 -21.90
C ILE A 904 2.43 13.78 -21.34
N GLU A 905 2.73 14.60 -20.34
CA GLU A 905 1.77 15.54 -19.74
C GLU A 905 1.33 16.67 -20.70
N PHE A 906 2.14 17.01 -21.70
CA PHE A 906 1.93 18.18 -22.56
C PHE A 906 1.91 17.91 -24.08
N VAL A 907 1.95 16.65 -24.51
CA VAL A 907 1.74 16.29 -25.93
C VAL A 907 0.32 16.67 -26.39
N ARG A 908 0.19 17.06 -27.66
CA ARG A 908 -1.08 17.38 -28.31
C ARG A 908 -1.65 16.19 -29.06
N GLU A 909 -2.96 16.20 -29.28
CA GLU A 909 -3.60 15.32 -30.28
C GLU A 909 -2.88 15.49 -31.63
N GLY A 910 -2.49 14.37 -32.25
CA GLY A 910 -1.75 14.34 -33.53
C GLY A 910 -0.25 14.64 -33.43
N GLN A 911 0.32 14.84 -32.24
CA GLN A 911 1.74 15.15 -32.05
C GLN A 911 2.55 13.93 -31.60
N THR A 912 3.81 13.84 -32.07
CA THR A 912 4.74 12.79 -31.68
C THR A 912 5.69 13.23 -30.57
N ILE A 913 5.93 12.33 -29.63
CA ILE A 913 7.08 12.34 -28.74
C ILE A 913 8.12 11.38 -29.34
N ILE A 914 9.29 11.90 -29.69
CA ILE A 914 10.42 11.17 -30.26
C ILE A 914 11.42 10.87 -29.14
N LEU A 915 11.58 9.60 -28.78
CA LEU A 915 12.55 9.14 -27.79
C LEU A 915 13.90 8.93 -28.48
N LEU A 916 14.87 9.75 -28.12
CA LEU A 916 16.28 9.53 -28.45
C LEU A 916 16.81 8.28 -27.74
N ASP A 917 17.85 7.70 -28.32
CA ASP A 917 18.42 6.42 -27.88
C ASP A 917 18.97 6.45 -26.44
N GLY A 918 18.98 5.28 -25.79
CA GLY A 918 19.56 5.07 -24.46
C GLY A 918 18.58 4.61 -23.38
N GLN A 919 19.08 4.53 -22.14
CA GLN A 919 18.38 3.93 -21.00
C GLN A 919 17.73 4.98 -20.09
N TYR A 920 16.40 4.99 -20.04
CA TYR A 920 15.56 5.83 -19.20
C TYR A 920 15.30 5.13 -17.87
N LEU A 921 16.24 5.27 -16.93
CA LEU A 921 16.16 4.64 -15.62
C LEU A 921 15.12 5.33 -14.73
N ARG A 922 14.15 4.57 -14.23
CA ARG A 922 13.04 5.07 -13.39
C ARG A 922 13.06 4.48 -11.99
N SER A 923 12.42 5.18 -11.07
CA SER A 923 12.06 4.71 -9.72
C SER A 923 10.56 4.89 -9.43
N SER A 924 9.78 5.15 -10.47
CA SER A 924 8.34 5.39 -10.46
C SER A 924 7.74 4.87 -11.76
N LYS A 925 6.47 4.45 -11.70
CA LYS A 925 5.71 4.04 -12.87
C LYS A 925 5.66 5.14 -13.93
N LEU A 926 5.46 4.77 -15.18
CA LEU A 926 5.19 5.71 -16.27
C LEU A 926 3.67 5.80 -16.45
N GLU A 927 3.07 6.95 -16.19
CA GLU A 927 1.60 7.09 -16.16
C GLU A 927 1.09 7.94 -17.32
N ILE A 928 0.44 7.29 -18.29
CA ILE A 928 -0.38 7.96 -19.29
C ILE A 928 -1.81 8.00 -18.72
N LYS A 929 -2.06 9.07 -17.95
CA LYS A 929 -3.31 9.29 -17.19
C LYS A 929 -4.56 9.16 -18.07
N LYS A 930 -5.63 8.62 -17.49
CA LYS A 930 -6.99 8.65 -18.07
C LYS A 930 -7.38 10.09 -18.42
N TYR A 931 -8.11 10.29 -19.51
CA TYR A 931 -8.46 11.60 -20.06
C TYR A 931 -7.27 12.42 -20.62
N ASN A 932 -6.05 11.87 -20.66
CA ASN A 932 -4.94 12.40 -21.46
C ASN A 932 -4.99 11.87 -22.90
N ASP A 933 -6.16 11.87 -23.51
CA ASP A 933 -6.46 11.08 -24.70
C ASP A 933 -5.99 11.76 -26.00
N GLY A 934 -5.74 10.95 -27.03
CA GLY A 934 -5.80 11.37 -28.43
C GLY A 934 -7.23 11.35 -28.96
N THR A 935 -7.39 11.28 -30.29
CA THR A 935 -8.68 10.95 -30.94
C THR A 935 -8.46 10.01 -32.12
N ALA A 936 -9.52 9.39 -32.64
CA ALA A 936 -9.44 8.51 -33.82
C ALA A 936 -8.81 9.18 -35.07
N GLY A 937 -8.94 10.50 -35.22
CA GLY A 937 -8.33 11.27 -36.32
C GLY A 937 -6.99 11.95 -35.96
N ALA A 938 -6.57 11.88 -34.69
CA ALA A 938 -5.39 12.57 -34.18
C ALA A 938 -4.89 11.86 -32.89
N MET A 939 -4.29 10.69 -33.07
CA MET A 939 -3.68 9.91 -31.97
C MET A 939 -2.52 10.68 -31.33
N LYS A 940 -2.11 10.28 -30.12
CA LYS A 940 -0.86 10.74 -29.49
C LYS A 940 0.23 9.70 -29.68
N TYR A 941 1.41 10.10 -30.14
CA TYR A 941 2.45 9.15 -30.51
C TYR A 941 3.62 9.20 -29.52
N LEU A 942 4.12 8.03 -29.11
CA LEU A 942 5.29 7.84 -28.26
C LEU A 942 6.23 6.87 -28.96
N VAL A 943 7.22 7.38 -29.69
CA VAL A 943 7.92 6.63 -30.76
C VAL A 943 9.43 6.75 -30.57
N ALA A 944 10.16 5.66 -30.76
CA ALA A 944 11.62 5.69 -30.84
C ALA A 944 12.09 6.52 -32.04
N ALA A 945 13.17 7.28 -31.89
CA ALA A 945 13.81 7.98 -33.00
C ALA A 945 14.23 6.99 -34.12
N PRO A 946 14.26 7.40 -35.40
CA PRO A 946 14.66 6.52 -36.49
C PRO A 946 16.03 5.85 -36.24
N GLY A 947 16.04 4.51 -36.18
CA GLY A 947 17.24 3.71 -35.91
C GLY A 947 17.64 3.58 -34.44
N ALA A 948 16.92 4.20 -33.49
CA ALA A 948 17.15 4.06 -32.05
C ALA A 948 16.38 2.87 -31.45
N ARG A 949 16.82 2.40 -30.27
CA ARG A 949 16.12 1.40 -29.46
C ARG A 949 16.13 1.79 -27.97
N PRO A 950 15.40 2.85 -27.59
CA PRO A 950 15.36 3.35 -26.22
C PRO A 950 14.77 2.31 -25.26
N VAL A 951 15.37 2.21 -24.06
CA VAL A 951 14.94 1.28 -23.00
C VAL A 951 14.39 2.07 -21.83
N ILE A 952 13.10 1.91 -21.51
CA ILE A 952 12.47 2.42 -20.29
C ILE A 952 12.57 1.36 -19.21
N ASP A 953 13.35 1.67 -18.17
CA ASP A 953 13.87 0.68 -17.22
C ASP A 953 13.46 1.03 -15.79
N PHE A 954 12.55 0.25 -15.23
CA PHE A 954 11.96 0.51 -13.91
C PHE A 954 12.84 0.03 -12.74
N ASN A 955 14.06 -0.46 -13.03
CA ASN A 955 15.12 -0.75 -12.06
C ASN A 955 14.71 -1.68 -10.90
N LYS A 956 13.67 -2.51 -11.10
CA LYS A 956 12.96 -3.32 -10.10
C LYS A 956 12.42 -2.52 -8.89
N LYS A 957 12.13 -1.23 -9.07
CA LYS A 957 11.70 -0.28 -8.01
C LYS A 957 10.24 0.15 -8.08
N SER A 958 9.58 0.03 -9.22
CA SER A 958 8.17 0.40 -9.40
C SER A 958 7.42 -0.54 -10.33
N GLU A 959 6.09 -0.43 -10.34
CA GLU A 959 5.29 -0.83 -11.51
C GLU A 959 5.83 -0.17 -12.79
N GLY A 960 5.59 -0.81 -13.93
CA GLY A 960 6.01 -0.33 -15.24
C GLY A 960 5.15 0.80 -15.80
N VAL A 961 4.53 0.58 -16.96
CA VAL A 961 3.66 1.57 -17.61
C VAL A 961 2.20 1.37 -17.21
N LEU A 962 1.48 2.47 -17.00
CA LEU A 962 0.03 2.51 -16.86
C LEU A 962 -0.57 3.39 -17.97
N LEU A 963 -1.05 2.76 -19.04
CA LEU A 963 -1.72 3.41 -20.18
C LEU A 963 -3.24 3.41 -19.96
N SER A 964 -3.73 4.42 -19.25
CA SER A 964 -5.16 4.60 -18.96
C SER A 964 -5.86 5.61 -19.88
N GLY A 965 -5.11 6.33 -20.73
CA GLY A 965 -5.65 7.22 -21.75
C GLY A 965 -6.00 6.48 -23.05
N ASP A 966 -6.86 7.10 -23.86
CA ASP A 966 -7.35 6.53 -25.13
C ASP A 966 -6.57 7.09 -26.34
N TYR A 967 -6.56 6.34 -27.45
CA TYR A 967 -5.98 6.75 -28.74
C TYR A 967 -4.48 7.13 -28.70
N TRP A 968 -3.65 6.35 -28.00
CA TRP A 968 -2.20 6.44 -28.03
C TRP A 968 -1.57 5.41 -28.99
N HIS A 969 -0.47 5.78 -29.63
CA HIS A 969 0.37 4.89 -30.44
C HIS A 969 1.80 4.87 -29.88
N VAL A 970 2.15 3.79 -29.19
CA VAL A 970 3.49 3.55 -28.63
C VAL A 970 4.27 2.68 -29.61
N LYS A 971 5.48 3.09 -30.05
CA LYS A 971 6.22 2.36 -31.10
C LYS A 971 7.73 2.26 -30.88
N GLY A 972 8.27 1.04 -30.98
CA GLY A 972 9.71 0.76 -31.11
C GLY A 972 10.53 0.89 -29.82
N ILE A 973 9.87 0.90 -28.66
CA ILE A 973 10.47 1.14 -27.34
C ILE A 973 10.55 -0.17 -26.55
N ASP A 974 11.64 -0.36 -25.82
CA ASP A 974 11.83 -1.49 -24.91
C ASP A 974 11.44 -1.11 -23.48
N PHE A 975 10.65 -1.95 -22.82
CA PHE A 975 10.23 -1.79 -21.43
C PHE A 975 10.83 -2.92 -20.60
N ALA A 976 11.42 -2.58 -19.46
CA ALA A 976 12.22 -3.54 -18.71
C ALA A 976 12.12 -3.39 -17.19
N ARG A 977 12.19 -4.53 -16.48
CA ARG A 977 12.53 -4.61 -15.05
C ARG A 977 11.61 -3.81 -14.10
N SER A 978 10.31 -4.07 -14.11
CA SER A 978 9.39 -3.64 -13.03
C SER A 978 9.71 -4.34 -11.71
N ALA A 979 9.17 -3.82 -10.61
CA ALA A 979 9.30 -4.41 -9.28
C ALA A 979 8.54 -5.75 -9.15
N ALA A 980 8.95 -6.55 -8.16
CA ALA A 980 8.28 -7.78 -7.77
C ALA A 980 6.77 -7.59 -7.55
N ASN A 981 5.95 -8.50 -8.10
CA ASN A 981 4.49 -8.43 -8.11
C ASN A 981 3.91 -7.17 -8.80
N THR A 982 4.62 -6.59 -9.77
CA THR A 982 4.13 -5.44 -10.55
C THR A 982 4.41 -5.60 -12.04
N LYS A 983 3.41 -5.25 -12.86
CA LYS A 983 3.38 -5.52 -14.30
C LYS A 983 4.31 -4.60 -15.08
N GLY A 984 4.72 -5.04 -16.27
CA GLY A 984 5.58 -4.26 -17.15
C GLY A 984 4.84 -3.17 -17.92
N PHE A 985 3.67 -3.49 -18.44
CA PHE A 985 2.85 -2.53 -19.19
C PHE A 985 1.36 -2.89 -19.04
N THR A 986 0.58 -2.03 -18.38
CA THR A 986 -0.86 -2.21 -18.19
C THR A 986 -1.64 -1.26 -19.09
N ILE A 987 -2.52 -1.78 -19.94
CA ILE A 987 -3.44 -1.00 -20.77
C ILE A 987 -4.84 -1.02 -20.15
N GLY A 988 -5.29 0.17 -19.71
CA GLY A 988 -6.62 0.43 -19.17
C GLY A 988 -7.48 1.35 -20.04
N GLY A 989 -6.92 1.99 -21.07
CA GLY A 989 -7.65 2.79 -22.06
C GLY A 989 -8.09 2.00 -23.30
N ASN A 990 -8.71 2.71 -24.23
CA ASN A 990 -9.29 2.19 -25.47
C ASN A 990 -8.56 2.66 -26.73
N HIS A 991 -8.70 1.89 -27.81
CA HIS A 991 -8.21 2.25 -29.15
C HIS A 991 -6.71 2.59 -29.22
N ASN A 992 -5.91 2.04 -28.31
CA ASN A 992 -4.46 2.23 -28.31
C ASN A 992 -3.76 1.24 -29.25
N ILE A 993 -2.62 1.65 -29.80
CA ILE A 993 -1.72 0.82 -30.60
C ILE A 993 -0.38 0.72 -29.86
N VAL A 994 0.11 -0.50 -29.65
CA VAL A 994 1.46 -0.74 -29.11
C VAL A 994 2.21 -1.59 -30.12
N GLU A 995 3.25 -1.02 -30.72
CA GLU A 995 3.89 -1.55 -31.93
C GLU A 995 5.40 -1.75 -31.76
N LEU A 996 5.94 -2.90 -32.17
CA LEU A 996 7.38 -3.17 -32.22
C LEU A 996 8.13 -3.00 -30.88
N CYS A 997 7.41 -3.05 -29.76
CA CYS A 997 7.96 -2.92 -28.41
C CYS A 997 8.41 -4.27 -27.82
N ASN A 998 9.43 -4.25 -26.95
CA ASN A 998 9.81 -5.40 -26.13
C ASN A 998 9.35 -5.20 -24.68
N PHE A 999 9.00 -6.29 -23.99
CA PHE A 999 8.65 -6.30 -22.56
C PHE A 999 9.44 -7.41 -21.85
N TYR A 1000 10.41 -7.07 -20.99
CA TYR A 1000 11.27 -8.11 -20.41
C TYR A 1000 11.75 -7.91 -18.97
N GLN A 1001 12.04 -9.04 -18.33
CA GLN A 1001 12.57 -9.11 -16.96
C GLN A 1001 11.68 -8.40 -15.92
N HIS A 1002 10.39 -8.25 -16.20
CA HIS A 1002 9.40 -7.66 -15.31
C HIS A 1002 9.11 -8.57 -14.11
N GLY A 1003 8.72 -7.97 -12.99
CA GLY A 1003 8.42 -8.68 -11.74
C GLY A 1003 7.01 -9.30 -11.67
N ASP A 1004 6.30 -9.31 -12.79
CA ASP A 1004 4.96 -9.88 -13.07
C ASP A 1004 4.77 -9.85 -14.62
N THR A 1005 3.58 -10.09 -15.15
CA THR A 1005 3.23 -10.07 -16.59
C THR A 1005 3.91 -8.94 -17.39
N GLY A 1006 4.48 -9.28 -18.55
CA GLY A 1006 5.16 -8.32 -19.44
C GLY A 1006 4.23 -7.20 -19.94
N LEU A 1007 3.14 -7.55 -20.62
CA LEU A 1007 2.05 -6.62 -20.97
C LEU A 1007 0.67 -7.22 -20.67
N GLN A 1008 -0.21 -6.46 -20.01
CA GLN A 1008 -1.58 -6.86 -19.68
C GLN A 1008 -2.61 -5.81 -20.12
N ILE A 1009 -3.71 -6.26 -20.72
CA ILE A 1009 -4.92 -5.46 -20.95
C ILE A 1009 -5.95 -5.81 -19.85
N SER A 1010 -6.34 -4.82 -19.04
CA SER A 1010 -7.33 -4.95 -17.95
C SER A 1010 -7.72 -3.58 -17.37
N ARG A 1011 -8.91 -3.43 -16.78
CA ARG A 1011 -9.35 -2.16 -16.17
C ARG A 1011 -8.30 -1.61 -15.17
N THR A 1012 -8.05 -0.30 -15.22
CA THR A 1012 -7.16 0.40 -14.29
C THR A 1012 -7.91 1.25 -13.26
N ASP A 1013 -9.20 1.51 -13.51
CA ASP A 1013 -10.14 2.15 -12.60
C ASP A 1013 -11.04 1.06 -12.00
N LEU A 1014 -10.80 0.72 -10.74
CA LEU A 1014 -11.52 -0.37 -10.05
C LEU A 1014 -12.96 -0.01 -9.70
N THR A 1015 -13.38 1.26 -9.87
CA THR A 1015 -14.78 1.70 -9.67
C THR A 1015 -15.69 1.33 -10.84
N LEU A 1016 -15.13 0.82 -11.94
CA LEU A 1016 -15.84 0.51 -13.18
C LEU A 1016 -16.07 -1.00 -13.31
N GLU A 1017 -17.29 -1.44 -13.04
CA GLU A 1017 -17.64 -2.86 -12.94
C GLU A 1017 -18.24 -3.44 -14.23
N ASN A 1018 -18.67 -2.60 -15.18
CA ASN A 1018 -19.33 -3.06 -16.41
C ASN A 1018 -18.33 -3.34 -17.53
N LEU A 1019 -18.63 -4.36 -18.35
CA LEU A 1019 -17.86 -4.72 -19.55
C LEU A 1019 -17.69 -3.54 -20.55
N SER A 1020 -18.65 -2.61 -20.61
CA SER A 1020 -18.58 -1.39 -21.43
C SER A 1020 -17.47 -0.42 -21.02
N ASP A 1021 -17.01 -0.53 -19.78
CA ASP A 1021 -16.07 0.40 -19.16
C ASP A 1021 -14.64 -0.16 -19.18
N TRP A 1022 -14.46 -1.37 -19.73
CA TRP A 1022 -13.19 -2.10 -19.77
C TRP A 1022 -12.41 -1.82 -21.06
N PRO A 1023 -11.06 -1.81 -21.01
CA PRO A 1023 -10.20 -1.46 -22.14
C PRO A 1023 -10.52 -2.28 -23.39
N SER A 1024 -10.95 -1.60 -24.44
CA SER A 1024 -11.47 -2.18 -25.68
C SER A 1024 -10.70 -1.69 -26.91
N HIS A 1025 -10.74 -2.48 -27.98
CA HIS A 1025 -10.22 -2.12 -29.30
C HIS A 1025 -8.72 -1.76 -29.36
N ASN A 1026 -7.91 -2.26 -28.43
CA ASN A 1026 -6.46 -2.05 -28.46
C ASN A 1026 -5.77 -3.05 -29.41
N LEU A 1027 -4.73 -2.60 -30.11
CA LEU A 1027 -3.92 -3.40 -31.03
C LEU A 1027 -2.47 -3.51 -30.53
N ILE A 1028 -2.04 -4.72 -30.22
CA ILE A 1028 -0.64 -5.04 -29.92
C ILE A 1028 -0.04 -5.66 -31.19
N LEU A 1029 0.91 -4.99 -31.81
CA LEU A 1029 1.42 -5.29 -33.15
C LEU A 1029 2.93 -5.51 -33.15
N ASN A 1030 3.40 -6.66 -33.63
CA ASN A 1030 4.82 -6.94 -33.82
C ASN A 1030 5.68 -6.80 -32.54
N CYS A 1031 5.09 -6.95 -31.36
CA CYS A 1031 5.78 -6.88 -30.07
C CYS A 1031 6.47 -8.20 -29.69
N THR A 1032 7.41 -8.14 -28.74
CA THR A 1032 8.05 -9.33 -28.16
C THR A 1032 8.03 -9.28 -26.63
N SER A 1033 7.82 -10.41 -25.93
CA SER A 1033 7.77 -10.43 -24.45
C SER A 1033 8.50 -11.65 -23.88
N TYR A 1034 9.44 -11.44 -22.94
CA TYR A 1034 10.32 -12.51 -22.45
C TYR A 1034 10.97 -12.30 -21.07
N ASP A 1035 11.45 -13.39 -20.47
CA ASP A 1035 12.13 -13.42 -19.17
C ASP A 1035 11.35 -12.77 -18.00
N ASN A 1036 10.03 -12.58 -18.14
CA ASN A 1036 9.19 -12.02 -17.10
C ASN A 1036 8.97 -13.03 -15.97
N ARG A 1037 9.11 -12.57 -14.71
CA ARG A 1037 9.13 -13.44 -13.53
C ARG A 1037 8.63 -12.76 -12.26
N ASP A 1038 7.53 -13.29 -11.71
CA ASP A 1038 7.05 -12.98 -10.37
C ASP A 1038 7.79 -13.78 -9.28
N PRO A 1039 7.85 -13.30 -8.02
CA PRO A 1039 8.49 -14.01 -6.91
C PRO A 1039 7.97 -15.42 -6.60
N SER A 1040 6.73 -15.72 -6.99
CA SER A 1040 6.09 -17.02 -6.80
C SER A 1040 6.29 -17.98 -7.98
N ASP A 1041 6.93 -17.52 -9.06
CA ASP A 1041 7.24 -18.25 -10.30
C ASP A 1041 6.00 -18.81 -11.03
N ASN A 1042 4.83 -18.16 -10.90
CA ASN A 1042 3.55 -18.71 -11.35
C ASN A 1042 2.45 -17.68 -11.74
N ASN A 1043 2.82 -16.45 -12.10
CA ASN A 1043 1.87 -15.44 -12.59
C ASN A 1043 2.40 -14.57 -13.74
N ALA A 1044 3.72 -14.51 -13.95
CA ALA A 1044 4.33 -13.62 -14.93
C ALA A 1044 4.33 -14.22 -16.35
N ASP A 1045 3.24 -13.95 -17.07
CA ASP A 1045 3.10 -14.26 -18.50
C ASP A 1045 3.88 -13.26 -19.38
N GLY A 1046 4.07 -13.61 -20.65
CA GLY A 1046 4.54 -12.65 -21.64
C GLY A 1046 3.49 -11.60 -22.00
N PHE A 1047 2.30 -12.04 -22.40
CA PHE A 1047 1.17 -11.18 -22.77
C PHE A 1047 -0.13 -11.62 -22.09
N ALA A 1048 -0.99 -10.68 -21.75
CA ALA A 1048 -2.31 -11.00 -21.21
C ALA A 1048 -3.41 -10.04 -21.65
N ALA A 1049 -4.62 -10.56 -21.78
CA ALA A 1049 -5.86 -9.77 -21.86
C ALA A 1049 -6.91 -10.52 -21.04
N LYS A 1050 -6.92 -10.25 -19.73
CA LYS A 1050 -7.53 -11.12 -18.72
C LYS A 1050 -8.28 -10.34 -17.63
N LEU A 1051 -9.13 -11.05 -16.89
CA LEU A 1051 -10.00 -10.55 -15.82
C LEU A 1051 -11.07 -9.54 -16.25
N THR A 1052 -10.66 -8.37 -16.73
CA THR A 1052 -11.51 -7.21 -17.02
C THR A 1052 -11.03 -6.53 -18.31
N ALA A 1053 -10.89 -7.33 -19.36
CA ALA A 1053 -10.55 -6.89 -20.70
C ALA A 1053 -11.84 -6.71 -21.52
N GLY A 1054 -11.98 -5.56 -22.19
CA GLY A 1054 -13.11 -5.25 -23.04
C GLY A 1054 -13.04 -5.93 -24.41
N VAL A 1055 -13.91 -5.50 -25.33
CA VAL A 1055 -14.12 -6.15 -26.63
C VAL A 1055 -13.09 -5.74 -27.68
N GLY A 1056 -12.82 -6.63 -28.64
CA GLY A 1056 -12.10 -6.28 -29.87
C GLY A 1056 -10.61 -5.99 -29.70
N ASN A 1057 -10.00 -6.45 -28.59
CA ASN A 1057 -8.56 -6.38 -28.39
C ASN A 1057 -7.84 -7.40 -29.29
N VAL A 1058 -6.70 -7.01 -29.88
CA VAL A 1058 -5.98 -7.80 -30.91
C VAL A 1058 -4.49 -7.89 -30.58
N PHE A 1059 -3.93 -9.09 -30.66
CA PHE A 1059 -2.49 -9.34 -30.72
C PHE A 1059 -2.13 -9.84 -32.12
N ARG A 1060 -1.22 -9.16 -32.82
CA ARG A 1060 -0.82 -9.51 -34.20
C ARG A 1060 0.70 -9.54 -34.36
N GLY A 1061 1.25 -10.60 -34.95
CA GLY A 1061 2.69 -10.67 -35.26
C GLY A 1061 3.61 -10.70 -34.04
N CYS A 1062 3.06 -11.00 -32.86
CA CYS A 1062 3.76 -10.92 -31.59
C CYS A 1062 4.51 -12.22 -31.25
N ILE A 1063 5.61 -12.11 -30.50
CA ILE A 1063 6.44 -13.25 -30.08
C ILE A 1063 6.51 -13.27 -28.55
N SER A 1064 6.20 -14.41 -27.93
CA SER A 1064 6.31 -14.59 -26.47
C SER A 1064 7.19 -15.77 -26.14
N HIS A 1065 8.28 -15.56 -25.41
CA HIS A 1065 9.19 -16.64 -25.08
C HIS A 1065 9.85 -16.54 -23.73
N HIS A 1066 10.18 -17.69 -23.13
CA HIS A 1066 10.94 -17.75 -21.88
C HIS A 1066 10.35 -16.93 -20.71
N ASN A 1067 9.02 -16.74 -20.66
CA ASN A 1067 8.36 -16.19 -19.48
C ASN A 1067 8.22 -17.30 -18.41
N ILE A 1068 8.20 -16.96 -17.12
CA ILE A 1068 8.24 -17.99 -16.06
C ILE A 1068 6.95 -18.83 -15.99
N ASP A 1069 5.83 -18.26 -16.44
CA ASP A 1069 4.53 -18.91 -16.56
C ASP A 1069 4.14 -19.09 -18.04
N ASP A 1070 3.09 -18.43 -18.53
CA ASP A 1070 2.60 -18.62 -19.89
C ASP A 1070 3.18 -17.65 -20.94
N GLY A 1071 3.12 -18.04 -22.21
CA GLY A 1071 3.35 -17.12 -23.33
C GLY A 1071 2.23 -16.08 -23.46
N TRP A 1072 0.97 -16.54 -23.41
CA TRP A 1072 -0.24 -15.73 -23.37
C TRP A 1072 -1.22 -16.23 -22.30
N ASP A 1073 -1.84 -15.32 -21.56
CA ASP A 1073 -2.97 -15.63 -20.64
C ASP A 1073 -4.22 -14.76 -20.90
N LEU A 1074 -5.33 -15.42 -21.22
CA LEU A 1074 -6.67 -14.85 -21.40
C LEU A 1074 -7.63 -15.22 -20.25
N TYR A 1075 -7.11 -15.42 -19.03
CA TYR A 1075 -7.90 -15.86 -17.88
C TYR A 1075 -9.20 -15.09 -17.68
N THR A 1076 -10.32 -15.81 -17.79
CA THR A 1076 -11.66 -15.31 -17.51
C THR A 1076 -12.08 -15.82 -16.14
N LYS A 1077 -12.71 -14.96 -15.32
CA LYS A 1077 -13.03 -15.25 -13.92
C LYS A 1077 -14.52 -15.09 -13.65
N ALA A 1078 -15.12 -16.06 -12.96
CA ALA A 1078 -16.55 -16.15 -12.68
C ALA A 1078 -17.10 -14.92 -11.96
N GLY A 1079 -16.38 -14.43 -10.93
CA GLY A 1079 -16.78 -13.23 -10.19
C GLY A 1079 -16.75 -11.92 -10.98
N SER A 1080 -16.10 -11.85 -12.15
CA SER A 1080 -16.20 -10.73 -13.08
C SER A 1080 -17.05 -11.04 -14.32
N GLY A 1081 -17.35 -12.32 -14.57
CA GLY A 1081 -18.03 -12.79 -15.77
C GLY A 1081 -17.12 -12.83 -17.00
N ALA A 1082 -17.76 -12.94 -18.16
CA ALA A 1082 -17.08 -13.08 -19.45
C ALA A 1082 -16.34 -11.79 -19.84
N ILE A 1083 -15.07 -11.92 -20.25
CA ILE A 1083 -14.33 -10.82 -20.89
C ILE A 1083 -14.71 -10.69 -22.37
N GLY A 1084 -14.34 -9.57 -22.98
CA GLY A 1084 -14.52 -9.39 -24.41
C GLY A 1084 -13.67 -10.37 -25.24
N THR A 1085 -14.17 -10.73 -26.43
CA THR A 1085 -13.43 -11.57 -27.38
C THR A 1085 -12.10 -10.91 -27.78
N VAL A 1086 -11.06 -11.73 -27.82
CA VAL A 1086 -9.69 -11.37 -28.19
C VAL A 1086 -9.31 -12.13 -29.46
N LEU A 1087 -8.63 -11.45 -30.39
CA LEU A 1087 -8.02 -12.04 -31.58
C LEU A 1087 -6.50 -12.15 -31.39
N ILE A 1088 -5.95 -13.34 -31.60
CA ILE A 1088 -4.50 -13.59 -31.69
C ILE A 1088 -4.19 -14.05 -33.11
N GLU A 1089 -3.28 -13.37 -33.82
CA GLU A 1089 -3.04 -13.58 -35.25
C GLU A 1089 -1.55 -13.52 -35.62
N GLY A 1090 -1.02 -14.56 -36.24
CA GLY A 1090 0.38 -14.53 -36.72
C GLY A 1090 1.41 -14.52 -35.58
N CYS A 1091 1.08 -15.08 -34.42
CA CYS A 1091 1.90 -15.00 -33.21
C CYS A 1091 2.70 -16.29 -32.96
N ILE A 1092 3.80 -16.17 -32.22
CA ILE A 1092 4.66 -17.30 -31.84
C ILE A 1092 4.83 -17.37 -30.32
N ALA A 1093 4.56 -18.54 -29.71
CA ALA A 1093 4.82 -18.83 -28.31
C ALA A 1093 5.85 -19.96 -28.14
N TYR A 1094 7.03 -19.70 -27.55
CA TYR A 1094 8.03 -20.76 -27.37
C TYR A 1094 8.81 -20.72 -26.07
N ALA A 1095 9.21 -21.90 -25.58
CA ALA A 1095 10.04 -22.07 -24.37
C ALA A 1095 9.52 -21.35 -23.10
N ASN A 1096 8.23 -20.99 -23.03
CA ASN A 1096 7.63 -20.45 -21.80
C ASN A 1096 7.56 -21.53 -20.72
N GLY A 1097 7.64 -21.12 -19.45
CA GLY A 1097 7.87 -21.99 -18.30
C GLY A 1097 9.32 -22.16 -17.87
N ALA A 1098 10.27 -21.55 -18.58
CA ALA A 1098 11.67 -21.43 -18.19
C ALA A 1098 12.29 -20.13 -18.74
N LEU A 1099 13.15 -19.46 -17.97
CA LEU A 1099 13.86 -18.26 -18.43
C LEU A 1099 14.99 -18.61 -19.41
N THR A 1100 15.51 -17.61 -20.13
CA THR A 1100 16.70 -17.76 -21.00
C THR A 1100 17.97 -18.21 -20.26
N ASP A 1101 18.04 -18.01 -18.93
CA ASP A 1101 19.13 -18.50 -18.07
C ASP A 1101 18.98 -19.97 -17.63
N GLY A 1102 17.87 -20.63 -18.01
CA GLY A 1102 17.55 -22.01 -17.65
C GLY A 1102 16.75 -22.18 -16.35
N THR A 1103 16.39 -21.10 -15.65
CA THR A 1103 15.52 -21.15 -14.47
C THR A 1103 14.12 -21.64 -14.85
N VAL A 1104 13.73 -22.82 -14.37
CA VAL A 1104 12.40 -23.41 -14.63
C VAL A 1104 11.37 -22.90 -13.61
N GLY A 1105 10.21 -22.44 -14.11
CA GLY A 1105 9.13 -21.90 -13.29
C GLY A 1105 8.33 -22.94 -12.49
N ARG A 1106 7.33 -22.46 -11.74
CA ARG A 1106 6.39 -23.28 -10.94
C ARG A 1106 4.93 -23.15 -11.39
N GLY A 1107 4.62 -22.25 -12.32
CA GLY A 1107 3.31 -22.07 -12.95
C GLY A 1107 2.92 -23.17 -13.95
N ASP A 1108 1.97 -22.82 -14.81
CA ASP A 1108 1.29 -23.70 -15.76
C ASP A 1108 2.06 -23.90 -17.08
N LYS A 1109 2.89 -22.93 -17.51
CA LYS A 1109 3.93 -23.11 -18.56
C LYS A 1109 3.43 -23.34 -20.00
N ASN A 1110 2.31 -22.74 -20.36
CA ASN A 1110 1.68 -22.92 -21.67
C ASN A 1110 2.24 -21.94 -22.72
N GLY A 1111 2.08 -22.27 -24.00
CA GLY A 1111 2.28 -21.32 -25.09
C GLY A 1111 1.14 -20.29 -25.14
N PHE A 1112 -0.09 -20.78 -25.33
CA PHE A 1112 -1.31 -19.98 -25.33
C PHE A 1112 -2.36 -20.55 -24.36
N LYS A 1113 -2.64 -19.83 -23.26
CA LYS A 1113 -3.74 -20.09 -22.31
C LYS A 1113 -4.95 -19.23 -22.71
N LEU A 1114 -5.95 -19.86 -23.32
CA LEU A 1114 -7.03 -19.20 -24.09
C LEU A 1114 -8.36 -19.08 -23.32
N GLY A 1115 -8.30 -18.90 -22.00
CA GLY A 1115 -9.49 -18.65 -21.18
C GLY A 1115 -9.33 -19.05 -19.71
N GLY A 1116 -10.46 -19.23 -19.03
CA GLY A 1116 -10.51 -19.66 -17.63
C GLY A 1116 -11.90 -20.14 -17.20
N GLU A 1117 -11.93 -20.87 -16.08
CA GLU A 1117 -13.09 -21.07 -15.21
C GLU A 1117 -14.39 -21.64 -15.86
N GLY A 1118 -14.32 -22.30 -17.02
CA GLY A 1118 -15.50 -22.86 -17.69
C GLY A 1118 -16.30 -21.85 -18.50
N ILE A 1119 -15.87 -20.59 -18.56
CA ILE A 1119 -16.65 -19.48 -19.09
C ILE A 1119 -16.48 -19.40 -20.61
N ALA A 1120 -17.60 -19.46 -21.33
CA ALA A 1120 -17.63 -19.43 -22.78
C ALA A 1120 -17.27 -18.04 -23.32
N VAL A 1121 -16.03 -17.88 -23.78
CA VAL A 1121 -15.58 -16.68 -24.53
C VAL A 1121 -15.01 -17.15 -25.88
N PRO A 1122 -15.60 -16.75 -27.02
CA PRO A 1122 -15.18 -17.25 -28.33
C PRO A 1122 -13.92 -16.54 -28.85
N HIS A 1123 -12.81 -16.64 -28.09
CA HIS A 1123 -11.49 -16.16 -28.53
C HIS A 1123 -11.08 -16.83 -29.84
N VAL A 1124 -10.47 -16.05 -30.73
CA VAL A 1124 -10.00 -16.53 -32.03
C VAL A 1124 -8.48 -16.47 -32.03
N ILE A 1125 -7.83 -17.61 -32.22
CA ILE A 1125 -6.40 -17.69 -32.51
C ILE A 1125 -6.20 -18.23 -33.93
N ARG A 1126 -5.40 -17.55 -34.75
CA ARG A 1126 -5.13 -17.98 -36.12
C ARG A 1126 -3.71 -17.74 -36.62
N ASN A 1127 -3.29 -18.52 -37.62
CA ASN A 1127 -1.97 -18.41 -38.26
C ASN A 1127 -0.80 -18.41 -37.24
N SER A 1128 -0.93 -19.12 -36.12
CA SER A 1128 -0.05 -18.99 -34.96
C SER A 1128 0.69 -20.29 -34.63
N LEU A 1129 1.85 -20.17 -33.99
CA LEU A 1129 2.81 -21.26 -33.77
C LEU A 1129 3.17 -21.39 -32.28
N ALA A 1130 3.08 -22.60 -31.72
CA ALA A 1130 3.56 -22.90 -30.35
C ALA A 1130 4.57 -24.05 -30.32
N PHE A 1131 5.76 -23.88 -29.73
CA PHE A 1131 6.70 -24.98 -29.59
C PHE A 1131 7.62 -24.93 -28.36
N GLY A 1132 7.99 -26.10 -27.84
CA GLY A 1132 8.95 -26.22 -26.74
C GLY A 1132 8.54 -25.56 -25.42
N ASN A 1133 7.28 -25.16 -25.24
CA ASN A 1133 6.78 -24.62 -23.97
C ASN A 1133 6.71 -25.75 -22.91
N GLY A 1134 6.88 -25.41 -21.64
CA GLY A 1134 7.05 -26.38 -20.55
C GLY A 1134 5.84 -27.29 -20.30
N ALA A 1135 4.64 -26.90 -20.70
CA ALA A 1135 3.43 -27.72 -20.63
C ALA A 1135 2.70 -27.81 -21.98
N VAL A 1136 1.63 -27.04 -22.20
CA VAL A 1136 0.76 -27.19 -23.39
C VAL A 1136 1.04 -26.11 -24.43
N GLY A 1137 1.11 -26.48 -25.70
CA GLY A 1137 1.24 -25.50 -26.80
C GLY A 1137 0.03 -24.54 -26.86
N PHE A 1138 -1.17 -25.10 -27.04
CA PHE A 1138 -2.44 -24.38 -27.03
C PHE A 1138 -3.40 -25.03 -26.03
N THR A 1139 -3.79 -24.33 -24.97
CA THR A 1139 -4.80 -24.82 -24.00
C THR A 1139 -6.01 -23.90 -23.97
N SER A 1140 -7.20 -24.48 -23.93
CA SER A 1140 -8.45 -23.76 -23.66
C SER A 1140 -8.54 -23.26 -22.21
N ASN A 1141 -7.77 -23.87 -21.29
CA ASN A 1141 -7.85 -23.64 -19.85
C ASN A 1141 -9.29 -23.60 -19.31
N SER A 1142 -10.06 -24.63 -19.69
CA SER A 1142 -11.48 -24.79 -19.39
C SER A 1142 -12.47 -23.90 -20.14
N ASN A 1143 -12.07 -22.90 -20.94
CA ASN A 1143 -13.02 -22.15 -21.78
C ASN A 1143 -13.59 -23.05 -22.89
N PRO A 1144 -14.91 -23.28 -22.96
CA PRO A 1144 -15.51 -24.21 -23.92
C PRO A 1144 -15.60 -23.70 -25.37
N ALA A 1145 -15.30 -22.43 -25.66
CA ALA A 1145 -15.69 -21.76 -26.92
C ALA A 1145 -14.53 -21.32 -27.84
N VAL A 1146 -13.29 -21.72 -27.55
CA VAL A 1146 -12.09 -21.27 -28.29
C VAL A 1146 -12.12 -21.70 -29.77
N GLN A 1147 -11.70 -20.79 -30.66
CA GLN A 1147 -11.56 -21.04 -32.09
C GLN A 1147 -10.08 -21.00 -32.50
N ALA A 1148 -9.55 -22.09 -33.06
CA ALA A 1148 -8.17 -22.23 -33.52
C ALA A 1148 -8.12 -22.58 -35.01
N LEU A 1149 -7.53 -21.69 -35.83
CA LEU A 1149 -7.55 -21.76 -37.28
C LEU A 1149 -6.13 -21.66 -37.85
N ASP A 1150 -5.70 -22.58 -38.72
CA ASP A 1150 -4.41 -22.48 -39.41
C ASP A 1150 -3.20 -22.40 -38.45
N CYS A 1151 -3.27 -23.09 -37.32
CA CYS A 1151 -2.24 -23.07 -36.27
C CYS A 1151 -1.36 -24.33 -36.30
N VAL A 1152 -0.10 -24.18 -35.88
CA VAL A 1152 0.87 -25.28 -35.80
C VAL A 1152 1.42 -25.39 -34.37
N SER A 1153 1.56 -26.62 -33.88
CA SER A 1153 2.07 -26.90 -32.54
C SER A 1153 3.11 -28.03 -32.58
N TYR A 1154 4.27 -27.83 -31.92
CA TYR A 1154 5.43 -28.73 -32.03
C TYR A 1154 6.16 -28.96 -30.72
N ASP A 1155 6.35 -30.23 -30.33
CA ASP A 1155 7.18 -30.66 -29.20
C ASP A 1155 7.05 -29.81 -27.91
N ASN A 1156 5.82 -29.50 -27.49
CA ASN A 1156 5.55 -28.90 -26.18
C ASN A 1156 5.57 -29.98 -25.07
N GLY A 1157 6.03 -29.63 -23.87
CA GLY A 1157 6.45 -30.58 -22.84
C GLY A 1157 5.39 -31.61 -22.45
N ARG A 1158 4.14 -31.19 -22.25
CA ARG A 1158 3.00 -32.05 -21.92
C ARG A 1158 2.27 -32.49 -23.19
N ALA A 1159 1.57 -31.56 -23.85
CA ALA A 1159 0.77 -31.81 -25.05
C ALA A 1159 0.86 -30.62 -26.02
N ASN A 1160 0.53 -30.81 -27.28
CA ASN A 1160 0.51 -29.72 -28.25
C ASN A 1160 -0.82 -28.95 -28.21
N LEU A 1161 -1.93 -29.65 -27.89
CA LEU A 1161 -3.29 -29.11 -27.80
C LEU A 1161 -4.06 -29.72 -26.61
N GLU A 1162 -4.70 -28.88 -25.80
CA GLU A 1162 -5.63 -29.28 -24.73
C GLU A 1162 -6.89 -28.40 -24.76
N PHE A 1163 -7.88 -28.76 -25.58
CA PHE A 1163 -9.16 -28.08 -25.71
C PHE A 1163 -10.26 -28.87 -24.96
N THR A 1164 -10.39 -28.57 -23.67
CA THR A 1164 -11.32 -29.21 -22.74
C THR A 1164 -12.08 -28.18 -21.90
N SER A 1165 -13.12 -28.63 -21.19
CA SER A 1165 -13.84 -27.85 -20.18
C SER A 1165 -14.36 -28.78 -19.07
N TYR A 1166 -14.98 -28.22 -18.04
CA TYR A 1166 -15.54 -29.02 -16.94
C TYR A 1166 -16.73 -29.87 -17.42
N PRO A 1167 -16.98 -31.03 -16.77
CA PRO A 1167 -18.13 -31.88 -17.09
C PRO A 1167 -19.45 -31.10 -17.04
N GLY A 1168 -20.32 -31.34 -18.04
CA GLY A 1168 -21.63 -30.69 -18.13
C GLY A 1168 -21.65 -29.33 -18.84
N ILE A 1169 -20.49 -28.72 -19.13
CA ILE A 1169 -20.43 -27.46 -19.90
C ILE A 1169 -20.55 -27.75 -21.42
N PRO A 1170 -21.50 -27.11 -22.14
CA PRO A 1170 -21.62 -27.27 -23.59
C PRO A 1170 -20.38 -26.75 -24.34
N LEU A 1171 -19.68 -27.66 -25.03
CA LEU A 1171 -18.48 -27.36 -25.79
C LEU A 1171 -18.82 -26.77 -27.16
N GLN A 1172 -18.13 -25.71 -27.56
CA GLN A 1172 -18.38 -24.89 -28.75
C GLN A 1172 -17.09 -24.65 -29.58
N PHE A 1173 -16.06 -25.49 -29.39
CA PHE A 1173 -14.77 -25.35 -30.05
C PHE A 1173 -14.86 -25.41 -31.58
N VAL A 1174 -14.09 -24.55 -32.25
CA VAL A 1174 -13.84 -24.63 -33.70
C VAL A 1174 -12.35 -24.85 -33.91
N ILE A 1175 -11.96 -25.97 -34.50
CA ILE A 1175 -10.55 -26.26 -34.81
C ILE A 1175 -10.46 -26.61 -36.30
N ARG A 1176 -9.66 -25.88 -37.09
CA ARG A 1176 -9.51 -26.10 -38.54
C ARG A 1176 -8.06 -25.88 -38.99
N ASN A 1177 -7.62 -26.67 -39.96
CA ASN A 1177 -6.25 -26.64 -40.50
C ASN A 1177 -5.16 -26.70 -39.40
N PHE A 1178 -5.45 -27.34 -38.26
CA PHE A 1178 -4.54 -27.40 -37.12
C PHE A 1178 -3.53 -28.55 -37.29
N VAL A 1179 -2.24 -28.27 -37.13
CA VAL A 1179 -1.18 -29.27 -37.25
C VAL A 1179 -0.42 -29.42 -35.94
N SER A 1180 -0.70 -30.49 -35.21
CA SER A 1180 0.09 -30.93 -34.06
C SER A 1180 1.09 -31.98 -34.51
N TYR A 1181 2.39 -31.71 -34.36
CA TYR A 1181 3.46 -32.64 -34.68
C TYR A 1181 4.44 -32.81 -33.51
N ARG A 1182 5.03 -34.00 -33.37
CA ARG A 1182 6.10 -34.26 -32.40
C ARG A 1182 7.22 -35.03 -33.07
N SER A 1183 8.46 -34.68 -32.78
CA SER A 1183 9.65 -35.41 -33.29
C SER A 1183 9.96 -36.67 -32.48
N GLY A 1184 9.43 -36.78 -31.26
CA GLY A 1184 9.59 -37.92 -30.36
C GLY A 1184 8.32 -38.26 -29.58
N ALA A 1185 8.42 -39.26 -28.71
CA ALA A 1185 7.32 -39.69 -27.85
C ALA A 1185 6.90 -38.59 -26.85
N GLY A 1186 5.60 -38.52 -26.56
CA GLY A 1186 5.05 -37.57 -25.59
C GLY A 1186 3.53 -37.62 -25.52
N GLY A 1187 2.95 -36.84 -24.60
CA GLY A 1187 1.51 -36.82 -24.32
C GLY A 1187 0.66 -36.52 -25.55
N SER A 1188 -0.45 -37.26 -25.67
CA SER A 1188 -1.50 -37.07 -26.69
C SER A 1188 -2.23 -35.74 -26.51
N ASP A 1189 -2.71 -35.18 -27.61
CA ASP A 1189 -3.61 -34.04 -27.59
C ASP A 1189 -4.97 -34.41 -27.01
N SER A 1190 -5.66 -33.43 -26.42
CA SER A 1190 -7.00 -33.58 -25.86
C SER A 1190 -7.96 -32.58 -26.49
N TYR A 1191 -9.06 -33.07 -27.05
CA TYR A 1191 -10.10 -32.31 -27.75
C TYR A 1191 -11.37 -33.18 -27.85
N PRO A 1192 -12.58 -32.61 -27.99
CA PRO A 1192 -13.79 -33.40 -28.16
C PRO A 1192 -13.89 -34.01 -29.56
N ALA A 1193 -14.52 -35.18 -29.68
CA ALA A 1193 -14.60 -35.93 -30.93
C ALA A 1193 -15.24 -35.13 -32.11
N PHE A 1194 -16.15 -34.19 -31.85
CA PHE A 1194 -16.76 -33.36 -32.90
C PHE A 1194 -15.81 -32.29 -33.46
N ALA A 1195 -14.70 -31.99 -32.78
CA ALA A 1195 -13.66 -31.07 -33.28
C ALA A 1195 -12.64 -31.77 -34.20
N ALA A 1196 -12.74 -33.10 -34.35
CA ALA A 1196 -12.03 -33.82 -35.41
C ALA A 1196 -12.58 -33.41 -36.78
N ASP A 1197 -11.67 -33.06 -37.69
CA ASP A 1197 -11.94 -32.62 -39.05
C ASP A 1197 -10.86 -33.20 -39.96
N GLN A 1198 -11.14 -33.40 -41.26
CA GLN A 1198 -10.14 -33.95 -42.20
C GLN A 1198 -8.93 -33.03 -42.38
N SER A 1199 -9.09 -31.72 -42.15
CA SER A 1199 -8.03 -30.71 -42.22
C SER A 1199 -7.09 -30.69 -41.01
N ASN A 1200 -7.49 -31.28 -39.88
CA ASN A 1200 -6.70 -31.27 -38.65
C ASN A 1200 -5.84 -32.54 -38.55
N TYR A 1201 -4.60 -32.39 -38.07
CA TYR A 1201 -3.74 -33.50 -37.69
C TYR A 1201 -3.38 -33.38 -36.22
N PHE A 1202 -3.84 -34.32 -35.40
CA PHE A 1202 -3.65 -34.31 -33.95
C PHE A 1202 -2.72 -35.44 -33.50
N TRP A 1203 -1.88 -35.17 -32.50
CA TRP A 1203 -0.95 -36.16 -31.95
C TRP A 1203 -1.70 -37.12 -31.02
N ASN A 1204 -1.75 -38.40 -31.39
CA ASN A 1204 -2.49 -39.42 -30.63
C ASN A 1204 -1.64 -40.14 -29.55
N GLY A 1205 -0.39 -39.72 -29.34
CA GLY A 1205 0.58 -40.40 -28.48
C GLY A 1205 1.73 -41.08 -29.24
N SER A 1206 1.53 -41.44 -30.51
CA SER A 1206 2.53 -42.10 -31.36
C SER A 1206 2.69 -41.50 -32.76
N ALA A 1207 1.65 -40.85 -33.30
CA ALA A 1207 1.66 -40.22 -34.61
C ALA A 1207 0.67 -39.03 -34.65
N SER A 1208 0.88 -38.12 -35.62
CA SER A 1208 -0.09 -37.07 -35.95
C SER A 1208 -1.07 -37.60 -36.98
N VAL A 1209 -2.37 -37.62 -36.68
CA VAL A 1209 -3.38 -38.30 -37.49
C VAL A 1209 -4.61 -37.41 -37.69
N ASN A 1210 -5.21 -37.46 -38.90
CA ASN A 1210 -6.46 -36.76 -39.19
C ASN A 1210 -7.71 -37.64 -38.96
N GLN A 1211 -8.91 -37.05 -39.11
CA GLN A 1211 -10.19 -37.77 -38.91
C GLN A 1211 -10.34 -39.03 -39.80
N SER A 1212 -9.71 -39.06 -40.97
CA SER A 1212 -9.74 -40.21 -41.89
C SER A 1212 -8.68 -41.28 -41.58
N GLY A 1213 -7.93 -41.16 -40.47
CA GLY A 1213 -6.84 -42.07 -40.13
C GLY A 1213 -5.56 -41.86 -40.94
N THR A 1214 -5.46 -40.78 -41.71
CA THR A 1214 -4.24 -40.46 -42.47
C THR A 1214 -3.17 -39.93 -41.53
N VAL A 1215 -2.01 -40.57 -41.51
CA VAL A 1215 -0.84 -40.13 -40.74
C VAL A 1215 -0.14 -38.99 -41.48
N LEU A 1216 0.23 -37.93 -40.76
CA LEU A 1216 1.00 -36.81 -41.27
C LEU A 1216 2.41 -37.28 -41.66
N ASN A 1217 2.80 -37.12 -42.92
CA ASN A 1217 4.18 -37.38 -43.34
C ASN A 1217 5.05 -36.16 -42.96
N PRO A 1218 6.06 -36.28 -42.08
CA PRO A 1218 6.90 -35.15 -41.69
C PRO A 1218 7.71 -34.56 -42.87
N ALA A 1219 7.85 -35.27 -43.98
CA ALA A 1219 8.47 -34.75 -45.19
C ALA A 1219 7.71 -33.57 -45.81
N ILE A 1220 6.46 -33.27 -45.40
CA ILE A 1220 5.76 -32.04 -45.81
C ILE A 1220 6.44 -30.78 -45.28
N PHE A 1221 7.17 -30.83 -44.17
CA PHE A 1221 7.80 -29.65 -43.59
C PHE A 1221 9.11 -29.33 -44.31
N ALA A 1222 9.38 -28.04 -44.54
CA ALA A 1222 10.64 -27.56 -45.10
C ALA A 1222 11.81 -27.74 -44.11
N GLY A 1223 11.58 -27.55 -42.81
CA GLY A 1223 12.52 -27.90 -41.74
C GLY A 1223 11.83 -28.16 -40.39
N LEU A 1224 12.52 -28.90 -39.50
CA LEU A 1224 12.08 -29.23 -38.13
C LEU A 1224 12.97 -28.63 -37.04
N THR A 1225 13.90 -27.75 -37.41
CA THR A 1225 14.79 -27.04 -36.48
C THR A 1225 14.49 -25.54 -36.56
N PRO A 1226 14.12 -24.87 -35.45
CA PRO A 1226 13.89 -23.43 -35.46
C PRO A 1226 15.22 -22.67 -35.48
N SER A 1227 15.26 -21.53 -36.19
CA SER A 1227 16.37 -20.58 -36.07
C SER A 1227 15.99 -19.55 -34.99
N LEU A 1228 16.70 -19.58 -33.87
CA LEU A 1228 16.40 -18.75 -32.69
C LEU A 1228 17.53 -17.76 -32.39
N PRO A 1229 17.21 -16.54 -31.89
CA PRO A 1229 15.85 -15.99 -31.73
C PRO A 1229 15.24 -15.58 -33.08
N TYR A 1230 13.90 -15.61 -33.18
CA TYR A 1230 13.19 -15.14 -34.38
C TYR A 1230 13.52 -13.68 -34.69
N GLN A 1231 13.80 -13.41 -35.96
CA GLN A 1231 14.11 -12.07 -36.46
C GLN A 1231 12.87 -11.39 -37.05
N ARG A 1232 12.94 -10.06 -37.21
CA ARG A 1232 11.92 -9.26 -37.89
C ARG A 1232 12.50 -8.62 -39.16
N ASP A 1233 11.66 -8.40 -40.16
CA ASP A 1233 12.02 -7.61 -41.35
C ASP A 1233 11.97 -6.09 -41.07
N ALA A 1234 12.22 -5.27 -42.09
CA ALA A 1234 12.26 -3.81 -41.94
C ALA A 1234 10.88 -3.21 -41.62
N GLU A 1235 9.82 -3.87 -42.06
CA GLU A 1235 8.42 -3.56 -41.79
C GLU A 1235 7.95 -4.09 -40.40
N GLY A 1236 8.78 -4.90 -39.75
CA GLY A 1236 8.55 -5.44 -38.42
C GLY A 1236 7.85 -6.82 -38.38
N ASN A 1237 7.52 -7.40 -39.52
CA ASN A 1237 6.90 -8.73 -39.59
C ASN A 1237 7.90 -9.81 -39.15
N ILE A 1238 7.38 -10.95 -38.69
CA ILE A 1238 8.22 -12.09 -38.31
C ILE A 1238 8.85 -12.71 -39.57
N ILE A 1239 10.17 -12.91 -39.55
CA ILE A 1239 10.87 -13.73 -40.55
C ILE A 1239 10.69 -15.21 -40.14
N TRP A 1240 9.63 -15.84 -40.65
CA TRP A 1240 9.22 -17.20 -40.28
C TRP A 1240 10.25 -18.30 -40.64
N GLY A 1241 11.08 -18.08 -41.66
CA GLY A 1241 12.01 -19.08 -42.16
C GLY A 1241 11.32 -20.32 -42.76
N ASP A 1242 11.96 -21.48 -42.65
CA ASP A 1242 11.46 -22.77 -43.16
C ASP A 1242 11.00 -23.74 -42.06
N PHE A 1243 11.11 -23.36 -40.78
CA PHE A 1243 10.68 -24.19 -39.66
C PHE A 1243 9.17 -24.40 -39.68
N LEU A 1244 8.75 -25.67 -39.73
CA LEU A 1244 7.34 -26.12 -39.81
C LEU A 1244 6.53 -25.54 -40.98
N LYS A 1245 7.18 -24.88 -41.93
CA LYS A 1245 6.59 -24.40 -43.17
C LYS A 1245 6.23 -25.59 -44.05
N ILE A 1246 4.95 -25.72 -44.40
CA ILE A 1246 4.46 -26.77 -45.29
C ILE A 1246 4.93 -26.49 -46.73
N LYS A 1247 5.57 -27.47 -47.36
CA LYS A 1247 5.91 -27.48 -48.79
C LYS A 1247 4.63 -27.47 -49.61
N ARG A 1248 4.54 -26.54 -50.56
CA ARG A 1248 3.47 -26.47 -51.56
C ARG A 1248 3.78 -27.36 -52.75
#